data_AF-A0A3B3TRJ7-F1
#
_entry.id   AF-A0A3B3TRJ7-F1
#
_cell.length_a   1.000
_cell.length_b   1.000
_cell.length_c   1.000
_cell.angle_alpha   90.00
_cell.angle_beta   90.00
_cell.angle_gamma   90.00
#
_symmetry.space_group_name_H-M   'P 1'
#
loop_
_entity.id
_entity.type
_entity.pdbx_description
1 polymer ?
#
loop_
_entity_poly.entity_id
_entity_poly.type
_entity_poly.pdbx_seq_one_letter_code
_entity_poly.pdbx_strand_id
1 'polypeptide(L)'
;MNDFAKGQRMSYPKVDILRNTNIVILKGPGNTRRTNPHGQNTNDLERRINLPQDVITFIKSSNAVNKYQTLFQQRLRNPVFIAVESDLVLFCKCPHDLDEAQAELVGDLSVEIEKLQGAAAAPPDIDRIKETLIKAKTDLNRNELRVDFSFVPEQGATTVAKVRLVGYTEYVKSLRDVLQDYLLNQVSTKEVLNLQHPEMVDCFGKILELISIKQTQVTMKESLLPKPCVVISGPRCHVQEAHKALRSGLASLTLEKLVFDGPGAVRYFQAEGKTSKELVESSCNVLIQERQVSAPRQFILSTSSLRHTTTTSQQSSFLFVGLQRKNVDNALTKMNNLYQDHSATKTFTNQDLADLIEEDIKKLMNLVETQGLYVQEDPLRQGGLTVSGLKAGVNQVEQMLQTLIPLRRELRAKEEESLYPRVAWCILGQNGSWERLPKTANYNLEKRNTTKDILDTQGVTWSVNLLKMEARGDLTGQRAKLKRLENLADFTFPLYWDKMSNAERLEEVLLDPSSAEYRTVQQAFNKTAYNTIVKIERLQNVHLRRTYEMQKKHMSEKNKNEGGVVERLLYHGTSQENLNSIKTKGFNRSFSGRNATAFGQGTYFAVNASYSVSYSNPAADGTQTMFVARVLTGVFTLGRSDMRMPPPRNSQQPHDRYDSLVDNMNNPNMFVVFHDNQAYPDYLITFL
;
A
#
# COMPACT_ATOMS: atom_id res chain seq x y z
N MET A 1 -74.18 24.40 84.08
CA MET A 1 -75.25 23.87 84.96
C MET A 1 -76.16 23.03 84.07
N ASN A 2 -75.86 21.74 83.84
CA ASN A 2 -75.77 20.60 84.79
C ASN A 2 -77.19 20.00 84.99
N ASP A 3 -77.43 18.68 85.02
CA ASP A 3 -76.57 17.48 84.88
C ASP A 3 -77.44 16.31 84.31
N PHE A 4 -77.01 15.42 83.40
CA PHE A 4 -76.01 14.31 83.45
C PHE A 4 -76.63 12.92 83.79
N ALA A 5 -76.11 11.84 83.16
CA ALA A 5 -76.30 10.39 83.46
C ALA A 5 -77.67 9.71 83.12
N LYS A 6 -77.78 8.39 82.82
CA LYS A 6 -76.82 7.29 82.44
C LYS A 6 -77.57 6.04 81.88
N GLY A 7 -76.90 5.22 81.04
CA GLY A 7 -77.25 3.80 80.68
C GLY A 7 -78.25 3.62 79.52
N GLN A 8 -78.02 2.86 78.42
CA GLN A 8 -77.68 1.43 78.22
C GLN A 8 -78.81 0.45 78.65
N ARG A 9 -79.25 -0.59 77.90
CA ARG A 9 -78.87 -1.26 76.62
C ARG A 9 -80.02 -2.25 76.24
N MET A 10 -80.23 -2.84 75.04
CA MET A 10 -79.84 -2.60 73.62
C MET A 10 -80.60 -3.63 72.71
N SER A 11 -81.22 -3.25 71.56
CA SER A 11 -81.47 -4.16 70.41
C SER A 11 -81.81 -3.39 69.11
N TYR A 12 -81.58 -4.00 67.94
CA TYR A 12 -81.59 -3.42 66.57
C TYR A 12 -82.11 -4.46 65.55
N PRO A 13 -82.39 -4.17 64.25
CA PRO A 13 -82.07 -2.97 63.44
C PRO A 13 -83.31 -2.11 63.08
N LYS A 14 -83.21 -0.78 62.97
CA LYS A 14 -82.41 0.05 62.03
C LYS A 14 -82.88 -0.09 60.57
N VAL A 15 -83.88 0.72 60.22
CA VAL A 15 -84.17 1.12 58.84
C VAL A 15 -83.38 2.40 58.57
N ASP A 16 -82.48 2.39 57.59
CA ASP A 16 -81.67 3.58 57.28
C ASP A 16 -82.45 4.57 56.38
N ILE A 17 -82.61 5.80 56.88
CA ILE A 17 -83.31 6.88 56.18
C ILE A 17 -82.28 7.79 55.51
N LEU A 18 -82.03 7.58 54.22
CA LEU A 18 -81.27 8.51 53.39
C LEU A 18 -82.23 9.48 52.69
N ARG A 19 -82.27 10.72 53.17
CA ARG A 19 -82.91 11.83 52.44
C ARG A 19 -81.98 12.34 51.34
N ASN A 20 -82.30 12.05 50.10
CA ASN A 20 -82.01 12.95 48.99
C ASN A 20 -83.23 12.99 48.03
N THR A 21 -83.26 13.94 47.10
CA THR A 21 -84.53 14.47 46.56
C THR A 21 -85.39 13.49 45.73
N ASN A 22 -86.67 13.44 46.12
CA ASN A 22 -87.87 13.20 45.30
C ASN A 22 -88.36 11.77 44.93
N ILE A 23 -87.77 10.66 45.40
CA ILE A 23 -88.45 9.35 45.36
C ILE A 23 -88.28 8.57 46.67
N VAL A 24 -89.39 8.02 47.20
CA VAL A 24 -89.41 7.05 48.29
C VAL A 24 -89.90 5.71 47.74
N ILE A 25 -89.12 4.64 47.93
CA ILE A 25 -89.49 3.27 47.53
C ILE A 25 -89.74 2.43 48.78
N LEU A 26 -90.99 2.04 48.99
CA LEU A 26 -91.37 1.00 49.95
C LEU A 26 -91.58 -0.31 49.19
N LYS A 27 -91.09 -1.44 49.73
CA LYS A 27 -91.22 -2.75 49.08
C LYS A 27 -91.69 -3.81 50.08
N GLY A 28 -92.96 -4.21 49.94
CA GLY A 28 -93.59 -5.34 50.63
C GLY A 28 -94.09 -6.40 49.62
N PRO A 29 -94.40 -7.63 50.06
CA PRO A 29 -94.56 -8.77 49.16
C PRO A 29 -95.99 -9.01 48.66
N GLY A 30 -96.11 -9.56 47.44
CA GLY A 30 -97.32 -10.26 46.96
C GLY A 30 -98.19 -9.48 45.97
N ASN A 31 -98.35 -10.05 44.77
CA ASN A 31 -99.36 -9.78 43.73
C ASN A 31 -100.18 -8.47 43.81
N THR A 32 -99.72 -7.44 43.09
CA THR A 32 -100.59 -6.34 42.61
C THR A 32 -100.46 -6.19 41.09
N ARG A 33 -101.59 -5.92 40.41
CA ARG A 33 -101.62 -5.59 38.98
C ARG A 33 -100.89 -4.25 38.77
N ARG A 34 -100.03 -4.15 37.76
CA ARG A 34 -99.38 -2.88 37.40
C ARG A 34 -100.38 -1.93 36.75
N THR A 35 -100.53 -0.74 37.33
CA THR A 35 -101.23 0.41 36.73
C THR A 35 -100.22 1.41 36.18
N ASN A 36 -100.55 2.07 35.07
CA ASN A 36 -99.72 3.12 34.47
C ASN A 36 -99.81 4.43 35.28
N PRO A 37 -98.80 5.33 35.25
CA PRO A 37 -98.68 6.46 36.19
C PRO A 37 -99.70 7.59 36.01
N HIS A 38 -100.69 7.45 35.13
CA HIS A 38 -101.76 8.43 34.88
C HIS A 38 -103.18 7.89 35.08
N GLY A 39 -103.35 6.67 35.62
CA GLY A 39 -104.60 6.27 36.29
C GLY A 39 -105.88 6.22 35.44
N GLN A 40 -105.79 5.98 34.13
CA GLN A 40 -106.95 5.77 33.25
C GLN A 40 -107.02 4.33 32.72
N ASN A 41 -108.23 3.81 32.55
CA ASN A 41 -108.50 2.52 31.89
C ASN A 41 -108.71 2.75 30.38
N THR A 42 -107.87 2.16 29.54
CA THR A 42 -108.02 2.20 28.08
C THR A 42 -107.61 0.87 27.43
N ASN A 43 -108.31 0.49 26.36
CA ASN A 43 -107.99 -0.69 25.54
C ASN A 43 -106.87 -0.37 24.53
N ASP A 44 -105.73 0.10 25.02
CA ASP A 44 -104.61 0.53 24.16
C ASP A 44 -103.68 -0.66 23.85
N LEU A 45 -103.20 -0.72 22.60
CA LEU A 45 -102.26 -1.73 22.12
C LEU A 45 -100.84 -1.37 22.56
N GLU A 46 -100.20 -2.25 23.32
CA GLU A 46 -98.77 -2.18 23.64
C GLU A 46 -97.94 -2.77 22.49
N ARG A 47 -96.88 -2.06 22.07
CA ARG A 47 -95.83 -2.62 21.20
C ARG A 47 -94.44 -2.35 21.78
N ARG A 48 -93.64 -3.40 21.91
CA ARG A 48 -92.23 -3.33 22.32
C ARG A 48 -91.32 -3.28 21.10
N ILE A 49 -90.40 -2.33 21.07
CA ILE A 49 -89.37 -2.21 20.03
C ILE A 49 -88.03 -2.63 20.65
N ASN A 50 -87.48 -3.73 20.14
CA ASN A 50 -86.15 -4.22 20.52
C ASN A 50 -85.08 -3.35 19.84
N LEU A 51 -84.68 -2.28 20.51
CA LEU A 51 -83.58 -1.41 20.09
C LEU A 51 -82.27 -1.79 20.78
N PRO A 52 -81.09 -1.57 20.16
CA PRO A 52 -79.81 -1.74 20.82
C PRO A 52 -79.72 -0.92 22.12
N GLN A 53 -79.12 -1.50 23.16
CA GLN A 53 -79.07 -0.88 24.49
C GLN A 53 -78.42 0.52 24.49
N ASP A 54 -77.47 0.77 23.58
CA ASP A 54 -76.87 2.08 23.36
C ASP A 54 -77.89 3.12 22.87
N VAL A 55 -78.77 2.75 21.92
CA VAL A 55 -79.85 3.62 21.41
C VAL A 55 -80.87 3.90 22.51
N ILE A 56 -81.25 2.88 23.30
CA ILE A 56 -82.13 3.06 24.46
C ILE A 56 -81.50 3.99 25.52
N THR A 57 -80.16 3.94 25.67
CA THR A 57 -79.42 4.85 26.57
C THR A 57 -79.41 6.27 26.04
N PHE A 58 -79.18 6.46 24.73
CA PHE A 58 -79.28 7.76 24.06
C PHE A 58 -80.70 8.37 24.15
N ILE A 59 -81.75 7.56 23.99
CA ILE A 59 -83.15 8.02 24.14
C ILE A 59 -83.42 8.56 25.56
N LYS A 60 -82.78 7.99 26.59
CA LYS A 60 -82.92 8.42 27.98
C LYS A 60 -82.07 9.64 28.35
N SER A 61 -80.96 9.89 27.67
CA SER A 61 -80.06 11.03 27.93
C SER A 61 -80.32 12.25 27.02
N SER A 62 -81.04 12.06 25.92
CA SER A 62 -81.43 13.12 24.98
C SER A 62 -82.90 13.53 25.16
N ASN A 63 -83.32 14.56 24.43
CA ASN A 63 -84.72 14.99 24.38
C ASN A 63 -85.60 14.12 23.43
N ALA A 64 -85.10 12.96 22.98
CA ALA A 64 -85.74 12.14 21.95
C ALA A 64 -87.17 11.73 22.30
N VAL A 65 -87.43 11.33 23.56
CA VAL A 65 -88.79 10.97 23.99
C VAL A 65 -89.77 12.10 23.72
N ASN A 66 -89.42 13.35 24.06
CA ASN A 66 -90.27 14.51 23.82
C ASN A 66 -90.35 14.89 22.33
N LYS A 67 -89.24 14.77 21.57
CA LYS A 67 -89.23 14.97 20.10
C LYS A 67 -90.29 14.08 19.43
N TYR A 68 -90.18 12.77 19.63
CA TYR A 68 -91.11 11.80 19.01
C TYR A 68 -92.51 11.87 19.62
N GLN A 69 -92.66 12.09 20.93
CA GLN A 69 -93.96 12.25 21.56
C GLN A 69 -94.73 13.45 21.00
N THR A 70 -94.05 14.54 20.68
CA THR A 70 -94.61 15.73 20.02
C THR A 70 -94.90 15.46 18.54
N LEU A 71 -93.93 14.88 17.82
CA LEU A 71 -94.06 14.54 16.39
C LEU A 71 -95.28 13.62 16.15
N PHE A 72 -95.44 12.58 16.96
CA PHE A 72 -96.56 11.64 16.83
C PHE A 72 -97.90 12.28 17.18
N GLN A 73 -97.96 13.18 18.17
CA GLN A 73 -99.17 13.96 18.46
C GLN A 73 -99.54 14.96 17.36
N GLN A 74 -98.60 15.36 16.51
CA GLN A 74 -98.82 16.30 15.40
C GLN A 74 -99.08 15.62 14.05
N ARG A 75 -98.46 14.46 13.79
CA ARG A 75 -98.46 13.78 12.48
C ARG A 75 -99.41 12.58 12.40
N LEU A 76 -99.59 11.83 13.48
CA LEU A 76 -100.38 10.59 13.48
C LEU A 76 -101.84 10.89 13.85
N ARG A 77 -102.78 10.07 13.36
CA ARG A 77 -104.22 10.33 13.58
C ARG A 77 -104.68 9.94 14.97
N ASN A 78 -103.98 9.01 15.59
CA ASN A 78 -104.22 8.57 16.96
C ASN A 78 -102.98 8.91 17.82
N PRO A 79 -103.16 9.35 19.08
CA PRO A 79 -102.02 9.64 19.94
C PRO A 79 -101.24 8.35 20.23
N VAL A 80 -99.96 8.34 19.85
CA VAL A 80 -99.00 7.31 20.26
C VAL A 80 -98.25 7.83 21.48
N PHE A 81 -98.22 7.06 22.56
CA PHE A 81 -97.46 7.39 23.77
C PHE A 81 -96.18 6.55 23.88
N ILE A 82 -95.10 7.15 24.38
CA ILE A 82 -93.76 6.54 24.44
C ILE A 82 -93.35 6.32 25.91
N ALA A 83 -92.95 5.11 26.26
CA ALA A 83 -92.30 4.78 27.53
C ALA A 83 -90.97 4.05 27.32
N VAL A 84 -90.01 4.22 28.24
CA VAL A 84 -88.64 3.67 28.10
C VAL A 84 -88.22 2.93 29.38
N GLU A 85 -88.50 1.63 29.45
CA GLU A 85 -88.10 0.75 30.56
C GLU A 85 -86.76 0.06 30.27
N SER A 86 -86.70 -1.28 30.20
CA SER A 86 -85.60 -2.01 29.57
C SER A 86 -85.64 -1.87 28.05
N ASP A 87 -86.85 -1.97 27.50
CA ASP A 87 -87.18 -1.82 26.08
C ASP A 87 -87.78 -0.43 25.82
N LEU A 88 -87.88 -0.04 24.53
CA LEU A 88 -88.75 1.06 24.12
C LEU A 88 -90.18 0.53 23.89
N VAL A 89 -91.18 1.17 24.49
CA VAL A 89 -92.58 0.74 24.44
C VAL A 89 -93.46 1.85 23.88
N LEU A 90 -94.27 1.51 22.88
CA LEU A 90 -95.28 2.39 22.29
C LEU A 90 -96.69 1.93 22.68
N PHE A 91 -97.59 2.88 22.95
CA PHE A 91 -99.00 2.63 23.23
C PHE A 91 -99.90 3.43 22.29
N CYS A 92 -100.87 2.79 21.63
CA CYS A 92 -101.86 3.48 20.79
C CYS A 92 -103.13 2.64 20.59
N LYS A 93 -104.21 3.26 20.11
CA LYS A 93 -105.47 2.56 19.76
C LYS A 93 -105.50 2.01 18.34
N CYS A 94 -104.48 2.29 17.53
CA CYS A 94 -104.42 1.92 16.12
C CYS A 94 -103.12 1.16 15.80
N PRO A 95 -103.18 -0.03 15.15
CA PRO A 95 -101.99 -0.76 14.72
C PRO A 95 -101.12 0.03 13.72
N HIS A 96 -101.74 0.69 12.74
CA HIS A 96 -101.02 1.41 11.68
C HIS A 96 -100.24 2.62 12.20
N ASP A 97 -100.80 3.39 13.16
CA ASP A 97 -100.06 4.49 13.79
C ASP A 97 -98.86 3.95 14.62
N LEU A 98 -98.93 2.71 15.14
CA LEU A 98 -97.77 2.03 15.78
C LEU A 98 -96.75 1.52 14.76
N ASP A 99 -97.18 1.06 13.58
CA ASP A 99 -96.28 0.68 12.49
C ASP A 99 -95.49 1.88 11.98
N GLU A 100 -96.15 3.02 11.73
CA GLU A 100 -95.50 4.26 11.29
C GLU A 100 -94.59 4.84 12.38
N ALA A 101 -95.04 4.90 13.64
CA ALA A 101 -94.23 5.37 14.76
C ALA A 101 -92.97 4.51 14.98
N GLN A 102 -93.08 3.18 14.84
CA GLN A 102 -91.94 2.28 14.91
C GLN A 102 -90.98 2.49 13.73
N ALA A 103 -91.49 2.64 12.50
CA ALA A 103 -90.66 2.85 11.32
C ALA A 103 -89.86 4.16 11.41
N GLU A 104 -90.50 5.24 11.87
CA GLU A 104 -89.84 6.54 12.10
C GLU A 104 -88.72 6.41 13.15
N LEU A 105 -89.00 5.79 14.30
CA LEU A 105 -88.03 5.59 15.39
C LEU A 105 -86.84 4.71 15.01
N VAL A 106 -87.05 3.69 14.17
CA VAL A 106 -86.01 2.75 13.72
C VAL A 106 -85.21 3.31 12.54
N GLY A 107 -85.76 4.26 11.77
CA GLY A 107 -85.06 4.95 10.68
C GLY A 107 -84.25 6.17 11.14
N ASP A 108 -84.81 6.98 12.04
CA ASP A 108 -84.20 8.24 12.50
C ASP A 108 -83.16 8.03 13.62
N LEU A 109 -83.10 6.86 14.27
CA LEU A 109 -82.07 6.52 15.25
C LEU A 109 -81.16 5.38 14.78
N SER A 110 -79.84 5.56 14.92
CA SER A 110 -78.85 4.53 14.57
C SER A 110 -77.77 4.36 15.63
N VAL A 111 -77.08 3.20 15.55
CA VAL A 111 -75.82 2.92 16.25
C VAL A 111 -74.85 2.28 15.27
N GLU A 112 -73.64 2.79 15.21
CA GLU A 112 -72.60 2.37 14.27
C GLU A 112 -71.31 2.07 15.02
N ILE A 113 -70.53 1.07 14.57
CA ILE A 113 -69.30 0.64 15.25
C ILE A 113 -68.17 0.53 14.24
N GLU A 114 -67.25 1.50 14.27
CA GLU A 114 -66.05 1.53 13.44
C GLU A 114 -64.86 0.92 14.20
N LYS A 115 -64.05 0.12 13.50
CA LYS A 115 -62.88 -0.57 14.09
C LYS A 115 -61.60 0.22 13.85
N LEU A 116 -60.94 0.63 14.92
CA LEU A 116 -59.60 1.22 14.89
C LEU A 116 -58.56 0.09 14.72
N GLN A 117 -57.59 0.30 13.83
CA GLN A 117 -56.52 -0.67 13.55
C GLN A 117 -55.16 0.01 13.45
N GLY A 118 -54.10 -0.73 13.77
CA GLY A 118 -52.73 -0.21 13.72
C GLY A 118 -52.53 1.00 14.64
N ALA A 119 -51.86 2.03 14.13
CA ALA A 119 -51.54 3.25 14.88
C ALA A 119 -52.80 3.97 15.42
N ALA A 120 -53.92 3.95 14.70
CA ALA A 120 -55.18 4.59 15.12
C ALA A 120 -55.77 4.02 16.42
N ALA A 121 -55.39 2.81 16.83
CA ALA A 121 -55.82 2.19 18.08
C ALA A 121 -54.88 2.48 19.28
N ALA A 122 -53.86 3.33 19.10
CA ALA A 122 -52.82 3.62 20.08
C ALA A 122 -52.57 5.14 20.24
N PRO A 123 -52.03 5.59 21.40
CA PRO A 123 -51.52 6.95 21.54
C PRO A 123 -50.36 7.24 20.58
N PRO A 124 -50.24 8.46 20.01
CA PRO A 124 -51.10 9.63 20.25
C PRO A 124 -52.34 9.71 19.34
N ASP A 125 -52.45 8.86 18.31
CA ASP A 125 -53.54 8.98 17.32
C ASP A 125 -54.92 8.77 17.96
N ILE A 126 -55.06 7.81 18.86
CA ILE A 126 -56.36 7.58 19.53
C ILE A 126 -56.79 8.76 20.41
N ASP A 127 -55.85 9.56 20.91
CA ASP A 127 -56.14 10.75 21.71
C ASP A 127 -56.48 11.95 20.81
N ARG A 128 -55.82 12.08 19.66
CA ARG A 128 -56.23 13.02 18.60
C ARG A 128 -57.59 12.68 17.99
N ILE A 129 -57.93 11.40 17.87
CA ILE A 129 -59.26 10.93 17.46
C ILE A 129 -60.29 11.31 18.55
N LYS A 130 -59.99 11.13 19.84
CA LYS A 130 -60.84 11.64 20.93
C LYS A 130 -61.07 13.15 20.79
N GLU A 131 -60.01 13.96 20.69
CA GLU A 131 -60.12 15.42 20.55
C GLU A 131 -60.95 15.84 19.33
N THR A 132 -60.72 15.21 18.18
CA THR A 132 -61.43 15.49 16.94
C THR A 132 -62.92 15.13 17.05
N LEU A 133 -63.25 13.96 17.62
CA LEU A 133 -64.63 13.54 17.85
C LEU A 133 -65.32 14.36 18.95
N ILE A 134 -64.62 14.77 20.02
CA ILE A 134 -65.15 15.69 21.03
C ILE A 134 -65.54 17.02 20.38
N LYS A 135 -64.66 17.59 19.55
CA LYS A 135 -64.94 18.83 18.83
C LYS A 135 -66.14 18.69 17.89
N ALA A 136 -66.14 17.67 17.03
CA ALA A 136 -67.24 17.41 16.11
C ALA A 136 -68.58 17.15 16.84
N LYS A 137 -68.58 16.32 17.91
CA LYS A 137 -69.74 16.12 18.79
C LYS A 137 -70.24 17.44 19.38
N THR A 138 -69.34 18.30 19.84
CA THR A 138 -69.71 19.61 20.41
C THR A 138 -70.35 20.51 19.37
N ASP A 139 -69.84 20.54 18.15
CA ASP A 139 -70.39 21.35 17.05
C ASP A 139 -71.75 20.82 16.55
N LEU A 140 -71.97 19.50 16.51
CA LEU A 140 -73.24 18.89 16.12
C LEU A 140 -74.33 19.03 17.22
N ASN A 141 -73.94 19.07 18.49
CA ASN A 141 -74.83 19.13 19.65
C ASN A 141 -75.04 20.53 20.26
N ARG A 142 -74.70 21.62 19.55
CA ARG A 142 -74.67 23.00 20.11
C ARG A 142 -75.91 23.46 20.89
N ASN A 143 -77.10 22.90 20.60
CA ASN A 143 -78.36 23.25 21.27
C ASN A 143 -79.02 22.07 22.02
N GLU A 144 -78.74 20.83 21.64
CA GLU A 144 -79.37 19.61 22.18
C GLU A 144 -78.49 18.38 21.87
N LEU A 145 -78.68 17.28 22.61
CA LEU A 145 -77.96 16.03 22.35
C LEU A 145 -78.54 15.31 21.13
N ARG A 146 -77.81 15.31 20.01
CA ARG A 146 -78.17 14.69 18.73
C ARG A 146 -77.31 13.47 18.37
N VAL A 147 -76.06 13.47 18.80
CA VAL A 147 -75.12 12.35 18.61
C VAL A 147 -74.19 12.22 19.80
N ASP A 148 -73.88 10.98 20.17
CA ASP A 148 -72.85 10.63 21.13
C ASP A 148 -71.88 9.60 20.53
N PHE A 149 -70.70 9.46 21.13
CA PHE A 149 -69.77 8.39 20.82
C PHE A 149 -69.20 7.80 22.12
N SER A 150 -68.86 6.52 22.08
CA SER A 150 -68.16 5.82 23.16
C SER A 150 -67.02 4.98 22.60
N PHE A 151 -65.95 4.90 23.38
CA PHE A 151 -64.77 4.11 23.07
C PHE A 151 -64.88 2.75 23.74
N VAL A 152 -64.91 1.68 22.95
CA VAL A 152 -65.19 0.32 23.42
C VAL A 152 -63.89 -0.51 23.45
N PRO A 153 -63.41 -0.95 24.63
CA PRO A 153 -62.27 -1.85 24.72
C PRO A 153 -62.63 -3.25 24.19
N GLU A 154 -61.64 -3.96 23.66
CA GLU A 154 -61.81 -5.34 23.19
C GLU A 154 -61.43 -6.33 24.31
N GLN A 155 -62.23 -7.39 24.50
CA GLN A 155 -62.07 -8.30 25.63
C GLN A 155 -60.68 -8.97 25.62
N GLY A 156 -59.87 -8.67 26.63
CA GLY A 156 -58.52 -9.20 26.81
C GLY A 156 -57.38 -8.24 26.45
N ALA A 157 -57.65 -7.05 25.91
CA ALA A 157 -56.62 -6.06 25.57
C ALA A 157 -56.80 -4.73 26.31
N THR A 158 -55.68 -4.08 26.64
CA THR A 158 -55.65 -2.71 27.22
C THR A 158 -55.82 -1.62 26.16
N THR A 159 -55.84 -1.97 24.88
CA THR A 159 -56.07 -1.06 23.76
C THR A 159 -57.55 -0.98 23.40
N VAL A 160 -58.00 0.22 23.10
CA VAL A 160 -59.37 0.50 22.65
C VAL A 160 -59.43 0.32 21.14
N ALA A 161 -60.12 -0.72 20.68
CA ALA A 161 -60.13 -1.14 19.27
C ALA A 161 -61.35 -0.63 18.49
N LYS A 162 -62.37 -0.04 19.13
CA LYS A 162 -63.65 0.30 18.50
C LYS A 162 -64.19 1.64 18.96
N VAL A 163 -64.67 2.44 18.00
CA VAL A 163 -65.50 3.63 18.26
C VAL A 163 -66.95 3.25 17.97
N ARG A 164 -67.83 3.42 18.96
CA ARG A 164 -69.27 3.33 18.78
C ARG A 164 -69.84 4.73 18.65
N LEU A 165 -70.61 5.00 17.61
CA LEU A 165 -71.36 6.23 17.38
C LEU A 165 -72.85 5.93 17.58
N VAL A 166 -73.63 6.82 18.21
CA VAL A 166 -75.06 6.59 18.49
C VAL A 166 -75.84 7.91 18.51
N GLY A 167 -77.05 7.92 17.99
CA GLY A 167 -77.91 9.11 17.96
C GLY A 167 -78.81 9.16 16.74
N TYR A 168 -79.15 10.36 16.28
CA TYR A 168 -79.94 10.53 15.06
C TYR A 168 -79.11 10.21 13.81
N THR A 169 -79.70 9.48 12.86
CA THR A 169 -78.97 8.82 11.74
C THR A 169 -78.12 9.77 10.91
N GLU A 170 -78.60 10.99 10.62
CA GLU A 170 -77.85 11.99 9.85
C GLU A 170 -76.61 12.53 10.61
N TYR A 171 -76.71 12.68 11.93
CA TYR A 171 -75.64 13.19 12.79
C TYR A 171 -74.62 12.10 13.14
N VAL A 172 -75.08 10.86 13.29
CA VAL A 172 -74.22 9.67 13.41
C VAL A 172 -73.37 9.52 12.15
N LYS A 173 -73.97 9.58 10.95
CA LYS A 173 -73.23 9.57 9.68
C LYS A 173 -72.23 10.73 9.59
N SER A 174 -72.65 11.94 9.91
CA SER A 174 -71.76 13.12 9.89
C SER A 174 -70.54 12.96 10.79
N LEU A 175 -70.69 12.33 11.97
CA LEU A 175 -69.60 12.03 12.89
C LEU A 175 -68.73 10.84 12.41
N ARG A 176 -69.32 9.87 11.69
CA ARG A 176 -68.61 8.78 11.02
C ARG A 176 -67.74 9.30 9.87
N ASP A 177 -68.25 10.22 9.05
CA ASP A 177 -67.51 10.81 7.93
C ASP A 177 -66.27 11.56 8.43
N VAL A 178 -66.36 12.28 9.57
CA VAL A 178 -65.20 12.89 10.26
C VAL A 178 -64.19 11.84 10.77
N LEU A 179 -64.66 10.71 11.30
CA LEU A 179 -63.78 9.62 11.73
C LEU A 179 -63.06 8.98 10.54
N GLN A 180 -63.75 8.78 9.41
CA GLN A 180 -63.18 8.17 8.22
C GLN A 180 -62.16 9.09 7.53
N ASP A 181 -62.37 10.41 7.49
CA ASP A 181 -61.35 11.37 7.04
C ASP A 181 -60.07 11.28 7.89
N TYR A 182 -60.21 11.28 9.23
CA TYR A 182 -59.05 11.13 10.12
C TYR A 182 -58.31 9.81 9.84
N LEU A 183 -59.03 8.69 9.73
CA LEU A 183 -58.47 7.37 9.47
C LEU A 183 -57.77 7.27 8.10
N LEU A 184 -58.26 8.00 7.10
CA LEU A 184 -57.67 8.04 5.76
C LEU A 184 -56.41 8.93 5.71
N ASN A 185 -56.47 10.12 6.31
CA ASN A 185 -55.53 11.21 6.06
C ASN A 185 -54.59 11.56 7.24
N GLN A 186 -55.07 11.46 8.48
CA GLN A 186 -54.38 12.03 9.66
C GLN A 186 -53.56 11.01 10.48
N VAL A 187 -53.88 9.72 10.40
CA VAL A 187 -53.22 8.64 11.18
C VAL A 187 -51.69 8.64 10.99
N SER A 188 -50.96 8.50 12.10
CA SER A 188 -49.51 8.52 12.15
C SER A 188 -48.90 7.34 11.40
N THR A 189 -48.39 7.63 10.21
CA THR A 189 -47.82 6.65 9.28
C THR A 189 -46.30 6.75 9.25
N LYS A 190 -45.62 5.65 8.90
CA LYS A 190 -44.17 5.62 8.66
C LYS A 190 -43.88 5.00 7.30
N GLU A 191 -43.16 5.72 6.45
CA GLU A 191 -42.68 5.24 5.15
C GLU A 191 -41.14 5.27 5.12
N VAL A 192 -40.52 4.41 4.31
CA VAL A 192 -39.06 4.24 4.24
C VAL A 192 -38.58 4.44 2.80
N LEU A 193 -37.81 5.50 2.57
CA LEU A 193 -37.22 5.83 1.28
C LEU A 193 -35.76 5.36 1.25
N ASN A 194 -35.42 4.42 0.37
CA ASN A 194 -34.03 3.95 0.21
C ASN A 194 -33.20 4.97 -0.58
N LEU A 195 -31.97 5.22 -0.12
CA LEU A 195 -30.98 6.06 -0.79
C LEU A 195 -30.08 5.20 -1.70
N GLN A 196 -29.51 5.79 -2.75
CA GLN A 196 -28.68 5.05 -3.72
C GLN A 196 -27.26 4.74 -3.20
N HIS A 197 -26.71 5.64 -2.37
CA HIS A 197 -25.35 5.53 -1.84
C HIS A 197 -25.35 5.77 -0.31
N PRO A 198 -24.58 5.00 0.48
CA PRO A 198 -24.46 5.23 1.93
C PRO A 198 -24.02 6.64 2.31
N GLU A 199 -23.15 7.24 1.50
CA GLU A 199 -22.61 8.59 1.68
C GLU A 199 -23.70 9.68 1.64
N MET A 200 -24.89 9.39 1.08
CA MET A 200 -26.04 10.31 1.10
C MET A 200 -26.69 10.45 2.48
N VAL A 201 -26.44 9.52 3.43
CA VAL A 201 -26.93 9.64 4.81
C VAL A 201 -26.22 10.78 5.53
N ASP A 202 -24.89 10.80 5.49
CA ASP A 202 -24.06 11.77 6.21
C ASP A 202 -24.30 13.23 5.78
N CYS A 203 -24.77 13.43 4.54
CA CYS A 203 -25.06 14.75 3.97
C CYS A 203 -26.56 15.00 3.68
N PHE A 204 -27.47 14.16 4.18
CA PHE A 204 -28.90 14.23 3.82
C PHE A 204 -29.53 15.62 4.09
N GLY A 205 -29.19 16.26 5.21
CA GLY A 205 -29.65 17.63 5.51
C GLY A 205 -29.26 18.65 4.44
N LYS A 206 -28.03 18.58 3.91
CA LYS A 206 -27.59 19.43 2.78
C LYS A 206 -28.30 19.06 1.48
N ILE A 207 -28.63 17.78 1.28
CA ILE A 207 -29.41 17.32 0.12
C ILE A 207 -30.83 17.90 0.18
N LEU A 208 -31.48 17.95 1.35
CA LEU A 208 -32.79 18.59 1.54
C LEU A 208 -32.77 20.08 1.17
N GLU A 209 -31.72 20.81 1.56
CA GLU A 209 -31.50 22.21 1.18
C GLU A 209 -31.31 22.36 -0.33
N LEU A 210 -30.46 21.52 -0.94
CA LEU A 210 -30.18 21.52 -2.37
C LEU A 210 -31.44 21.26 -3.22
N ILE A 211 -32.29 20.32 -2.83
CA ILE A 211 -33.58 20.05 -3.50
C ILE A 211 -34.72 20.95 -2.99
N SER A 212 -34.42 21.90 -2.08
CA SER A 212 -35.32 22.90 -1.51
C SER A 212 -36.60 22.37 -0.83
N ILE A 213 -36.57 21.14 -0.29
CA ILE A 213 -37.71 20.55 0.43
C ILE A 213 -37.70 20.99 1.90
N LYS A 214 -38.69 21.80 2.28
CA LYS A 214 -38.88 22.32 3.65
C LYS A 214 -40.14 21.76 4.30
N GLN A 215 -40.14 20.45 4.56
CA GLN A 215 -41.28 19.76 5.16
C GLN A 215 -41.30 19.94 6.69
N THR A 216 -42.32 20.63 7.23
CA THR A 216 -42.43 20.93 8.68
C THR A 216 -43.38 20.00 9.45
N GLN A 217 -44.28 19.30 8.75
CA GLN A 217 -45.32 18.46 9.36
C GLN A 217 -44.95 16.96 9.45
N VAL A 218 -43.71 16.59 9.10
CA VAL A 218 -43.18 15.23 9.20
C VAL A 218 -41.81 15.24 9.86
N THR A 219 -41.49 14.18 10.61
CA THR A 219 -40.13 13.90 11.08
C THR A 219 -39.44 13.01 10.06
N MET A 220 -38.27 13.41 9.58
CA MET A 220 -37.35 12.56 8.81
C MET A 220 -36.24 12.06 9.75
N LYS A 221 -35.82 10.80 9.57
CA LYS A 221 -34.65 10.23 10.26
C LYS A 221 -33.89 9.31 9.32
N GLU A 222 -32.60 9.54 9.20
CA GLU A 222 -31.69 8.74 8.40
C GLU A 222 -31.31 7.43 9.13
N SER A 223 -31.00 6.39 8.36
CA SER A 223 -30.42 5.14 8.87
C SER A 223 -29.48 4.54 7.84
N LEU A 224 -28.38 3.93 8.30
CA LEU A 224 -27.49 3.12 7.48
C LEU A 224 -27.89 1.63 7.45
N LEU A 225 -28.81 1.20 8.33
CA LEU A 225 -29.21 -0.19 8.53
C LEU A 225 -30.72 -0.39 8.32
N PRO A 226 -31.16 -1.50 7.67
CA PRO A 226 -30.35 -2.55 7.04
C PRO A 226 -29.78 -2.15 5.65
N LYS A 227 -30.20 -1.00 5.13
CA LYS A 227 -29.70 -0.33 3.92
C LYS A 227 -29.73 1.19 4.19
N PRO A 228 -28.94 2.02 3.47
CA PRO A 228 -29.04 3.47 3.61
C PRO A 228 -30.44 3.96 3.19
N CYS A 229 -31.16 4.56 4.13
CA CYS A 229 -32.54 4.98 3.94
C CYS A 229 -32.92 6.15 4.84
N VAL A 230 -34.08 6.75 4.56
CA VAL A 230 -34.70 7.79 5.39
C VAL A 230 -36.11 7.33 5.76
N VAL A 231 -36.39 7.31 7.06
CA VAL A 231 -37.69 7.00 7.63
C VAL A 231 -38.47 8.31 7.80
N ILE A 232 -39.57 8.43 7.08
CA ILE A 232 -40.48 9.58 7.12
C ILE A 232 -41.64 9.21 8.03
N SER A 233 -41.90 10.00 9.07
CA SER A 233 -42.93 9.74 10.10
C SER A 233 -43.83 10.95 10.31
N GLY A 234 -45.15 10.79 10.31
CA GLY A 234 -46.10 11.90 10.50
C GLY A 234 -47.53 11.54 10.07
N PRO A 235 -48.44 12.52 9.96
CA PRO A 235 -49.79 12.31 9.43
C PRO A 235 -49.74 11.80 7.99
N ARG A 236 -50.54 10.78 7.66
CA ARG A 236 -50.44 10.02 6.40
C ARG A 236 -50.38 10.88 5.14
N CYS A 237 -51.25 11.88 5.00
CA CYS A 237 -51.27 12.77 3.83
C CYS A 237 -49.94 13.52 3.65
N HIS A 238 -49.42 14.11 4.73
CA HIS A 238 -48.13 14.82 4.73
C HIS A 238 -46.94 13.89 4.50
N VAL A 239 -46.98 12.65 5.00
CA VAL A 239 -45.95 11.63 4.74
C VAL A 239 -45.92 11.25 3.27
N GLN A 240 -47.08 11.03 2.63
CA GLN A 240 -47.16 10.68 1.22
C GLN A 240 -46.73 11.83 0.30
N GLU A 241 -47.11 13.07 0.63
CA GLU A 241 -46.62 14.26 -0.06
C GLU A 241 -45.09 14.39 0.07
N ALA A 242 -44.55 14.29 1.29
CA ALA A 242 -43.12 14.37 1.54
C ALA A 242 -42.34 13.27 0.81
N HIS A 243 -42.82 12.03 0.84
CA HIS A 243 -42.21 10.90 0.16
C HIS A 243 -42.25 11.08 -1.37
N LYS A 244 -43.35 11.59 -1.94
CA LYS A 244 -43.45 11.91 -3.37
C LYS A 244 -42.48 13.05 -3.76
N ALA A 245 -42.44 14.12 -2.98
CA ALA A 245 -41.54 15.26 -3.20
C ALA A 245 -40.07 14.81 -3.13
N LEU A 246 -39.68 14.09 -2.08
CA LEU A 246 -38.33 13.53 -1.91
C LEU A 246 -37.97 12.57 -3.05
N ARG A 247 -38.87 11.66 -3.45
CA ARG A 247 -38.62 10.75 -4.57
C ARG A 247 -38.41 11.49 -5.88
N SER A 248 -39.12 12.60 -6.12
CA SER A 248 -38.93 13.44 -7.29
C SER A 248 -37.63 14.25 -7.22
N GLY A 249 -37.29 14.80 -6.05
CA GLY A 249 -36.06 15.58 -5.84
C GLY A 249 -34.79 14.71 -5.90
N LEU A 250 -34.80 13.52 -5.30
CA LEU A 250 -33.69 12.57 -5.43
C LEU A 250 -33.55 12.02 -6.85
N ALA A 251 -34.62 11.99 -7.65
CA ALA A 251 -34.58 11.57 -9.05
C ALA A 251 -34.08 12.68 -10.01
N SER A 252 -34.04 13.95 -9.60
CA SER A 252 -33.42 15.04 -10.37
C SER A 252 -31.95 15.29 -10.00
N LEU A 253 -31.43 14.61 -8.98
CA LEU A 253 -30.00 14.67 -8.64
C LEU A 253 -29.17 13.81 -9.61
N THR A 254 -28.12 14.43 -10.12
CA THR A 254 -26.96 13.70 -10.66
C THR A 254 -26.09 13.23 -9.50
N LEU A 255 -25.71 11.96 -9.53
CA LEU A 255 -24.82 11.31 -8.58
C LEU A 255 -23.63 10.72 -9.36
N GLU A 256 -22.40 11.02 -8.96
CA GLU A 256 -21.21 10.36 -9.50
C GLU A 256 -20.21 10.02 -8.40
N LYS A 257 -19.59 8.84 -8.48
CA LYS A 257 -18.53 8.42 -7.56
C LYS A 257 -17.17 8.49 -8.24
N LEU A 258 -16.27 9.31 -7.69
CA LEU A 258 -14.86 9.35 -8.09
C LEU A 258 -14.01 8.70 -7.00
N VAL A 259 -13.00 7.92 -7.40
CA VAL A 259 -12.04 7.31 -6.47
C VAL A 259 -10.64 7.74 -6.89
N PHE A 260 -9.90 8.34 -5.95
CA PHE A 260 -8.50 8.66 -6.15
C PHE A 260 -7.65 7.49 -5.66
N ASP A 261 -7.39 6.57 -6.59
CA ASP A 261 -6.39 5.50 -6.45
C ASP A 261 -4.99 6.10 -6.59
N GLY A 262 -4.61 6.91 -5.60
CA GLY A 262 -3.45 7.78 -5.66
C GLY A 262 -2.57 7.62 -4.40
N PRO A 263 -1.24 7.45 -4.54
CA PRO A 263 -0.35 7.18 -3.40
C PRO A 263 -0.44 8.19 -2.25
N GLY A 264 -0.61 9.46 -2.60
CA GLY A 264 -0.75 10.57 -1.66
C GLY A 264 -2.18 11.07 -1.49
N ALA A 265 -3.20 10.42 -2.07
CA ALA A 265 -4.57 10.94 -2.13
C ALA A 265 -5.13 11.22 -0.73
N VAL A 266 -5.07 10.25 0.18
CA VAL A 266 -5.54 10.41 1.57
C VAL A 266 -4.82 11.56 2.29
N ARG A 267 -3.49 11.70 2.11
CA ARG A 267 -2.72 12.81 2.70
C ARG A 267 -3.05 14.17 2.09
N TYR A 268 -3.29 14.22 0.77
CA TYR A 268 -3.70 15.45 0.08
C TYR A 268 -5.04 15.95 0.61
N PHE A 269 -6.07 15.10 0.63
CA PHE A 269 -7.42 15.48 1.05
C PHE A 269 -7.55 15.73 2.57
N GLN A 270 -6.64 15.21 3.39
CA GLN A 270 -6.48 15.61 4.79
C GLN A 270 -5.84 17.01 4.99
N ALA A 271 -5.25 17.61 3.93
CA ALA A 271 -4.57 18.90 3.96
C ALA A 271 -5.07 19.86 2.84
N GLU A 272 -4.23 20.24 1.88
CA GLU A 272 -4.57 21.18 0.78
C GLU A 272 -5.76 20.74 -0.08
N GLY A 273 -6.00 19.43 -0.18
CA GLY A 273 -7.16 18.87 -0.86
C GLY A 273 -8.49 19.20 -0.17
N LYS A 274 -8.49 19.54 1.12
CA LYS A 274 -9.71 19.96 1.85
C LYS A 274 -10.20 21.33 1.39
N THR A 275 -9.33 22.34 1.38
CA THR A 275 -9.69 23.68 0.88
C THR A 275 -9.97 23.65 -0.63
N SER A 276 -9.23 22.81 -1.38
CA SER A 276 -9.50 22.53 -2.79
C SER A 276 -10.89 21.94 -3.00
N LYS A 277 -11.32 21.00 -2.15
CA LYS A 277 -12.69 20.44 -2.17
C LYS A 277 -13.75 21.50 -1.90
N GLU A 278 -13.59 22.29 -0.83
CA GLU A 278 -14.54 23.35 -0.45
C GLU A 278 -14.67 24.42 -1.57
N LEU A 279 -13.57 24.69 -2.29
CA LEU A 279 -13.54 25.54 -3.48
C LEU A 279 -14.25 24.89 -4.69
N VAL A 280 -14.17 23.57 -4.87
CA VAL A 280 -14.90 22.87 -5.95
C VAL A 280 -16.40 22.78 -5.63
N GLU A 281 -16.80 22.47 -4.39
CA GLU A 281 -18.21 22.47 -3.94
C GLU A 281 -18.88 23.82 -4.27
N SER A 282 -18.26 24.92 -3.81
CA SER A 282 -18.76 26.28 -4.01
C SER A 282 -18.71 26.74 -5.48
N SER A 283 -17.59 26.51 -6.19
CA SER A 283 -17.43 27.00 -7.58
C SER A 283 -18.08 26.14 -8.66
N CYS A 284 -18.70 25.01 -8.31
CA CYS A 284 -19.54 24.20 -9.19
C CYS A 284 -21.00 24.05 -8.70
N ASN A 285 -21.33 24.54 -7.50
CA ASN A 285 -22.63 24.34 -6.86
C ASN A 285 -23.02 22.85 -6.79
N VAL A 286 -22.16 22.07 -6.14
CA VAL A 286 -22.31 20.64 -5.88
C VAL A 286 -21.95 20.31 -4.44
N LEU A 287 -22.50 19.22 -3.91
CA LEU A 287 -22.07 18.64 -2.63
C LEU A 287 -21.08 17.51 -2.90
N ILE A 288 -20.03 17.40 -2.09
CA ILE A 288 -18.99 16.37 -2.23
C ILE A 288 -18.81 15.67 -0.88
N GLN A 289 -19.34 14.45 -0.75
CA GLN A 289 -19.11 13.65 0.47
C GLN A 289 -17.86 12.78 0.30
N GLU A 290 -16.94 12.87 1.27
CA GLU A 290 -15.73 12.03 1.30
C GLU A 290 -15.98 10.78 2.12
N ARG A 291 -15.42 9.65 1.67
CA ARG A 291 -15.31 8.42 2.45
C ARG A 291 -13.93 7.82 2.24
N GLN A 292 -13.13 7.79 3.30
CA GLN A 292 -11.81 7.15 3.27
C GLN A 292 -11.98 5.64 3.46
N VAL A 293 -11.29 4.86 2.63
CA VAL A 293 -11.26 3.39 2.71
C VAL A 293 -9.83 2.95 2.99
N SER A 294 -9.57 2.54 4.22
CA SER A 294 -8.25 2.09 4.68
C SER A 294 -8.16 0.56 4.67
N ALA A 295 -7.44 0.01 3.70
CA ALA A 295 -7.01 -1.38 3.73
C ALA A 295 -5.86 -1.58 4.75
N PRO A 296 -5.70 -2.78 5.35
CA PRO A 296 -4.60 -3.06 6.26
C PRO A 296 -3.22 -2.93 5.61
N ARG A 297 -2.22 -2.47 6.37
CA ARG A 297 -0.81 -2.50 5.94
C ARG A 297 -0.28 -3.93 5.93
N GLN A 298 0.29 -4.36 4.82
CA GLN A 298 1.19 -5.52 4.76
C GLN A 298 2.48 -5.13 4.01
N PHE A 299 3.63 -5.32 4.66
CA PHE A 299 4.95 -5.16 4.05
C PHE A 299 5.48 -6.55 3.67
N ILE A 300 5.75 -6.77 2.37
CA ILE A 300 6.43 -7.97 1.89
C ILE A 300 7.93 -7.65 1.74
N LEU A 301 8.70 -7.96 2.78
CA LEU A 301 10.16 -7.86 2.77
C LEU A 301 10.76 -9.12 2.13
N SER A 302 11.22 -9.00 0.88
CA SER A 302 12.08 -10.01 0.23
C SER A 302 13.54 -9.59 0.35
N THR A 303 14.39 -10.41 0.97
CA THR A 303 15.78 -10.06 1.34
C THR A 303 16.84 -10.42 0.29
N SER A 304 16.42 -10.90 -0.89
CA SER A 304 17.31 -11.51 -1.89
C SER A 304 17.25 -10.87 -3.29
N SER A 305 16.48 -9.80 -3.46
CA SER A 305 16.35 -9.00 -4.71
C SER A 305 15.70 -7.66 -4.39
N LEU A 306 15.84 -6.64 -5.24
CA LEU A 306 15.24 -5.30 -5.12
C LEU A 306 13.70 -5.25 -5.25
N ARG A 307 13.02 -6.39 -5.05
CA ARG A 307 11.57 -6.59 -5.15
C ARG A 307 10.84 -5.91 -3.99
N HIS A 308 10.71 -4.60 -4.10
CA HIS A 308 10.11 -3.72 -3.09
C HIS A 308 8.83 -3.08 -3.64
N THR A 309 7.71 -3.81 -3.56
CA THR A 309 6.38 -3.30 -3.90
C THR A 309 5.62 -2.92 -2.64
N THR A 310 5.40 -1.62 -2.39
CA THR A 310 4.55 -1.16 -1.27
C THR A 310 3.07 -1.18 -1.67
N THR A 311 2.45 -2.36 -1.66
CA THR A 311 1.02 -2.54 -2.02
C THR A 311 0.08 -1.92 -0.97
N THR A 312 -0.15 -0.61 -1.07
CA THR A 312 -1.08 0.14 -0.20
C THR A 312 -2.17 0.82 -1.03
N SER A 313 -3.36 0.23 -1.10
CA SER A 313 -4.56 0.88 -1.62
C SER A 313 -5.17 1.82 -0.57
N GLN A 314 -4.52 2.98 -0.35
CA GLN A 314 -5.14 4.08 0.39
C GLN A 314 -6.04 4.87 -0.56
N GLN A 315 -7.35 4.61 -0.49
CA GLN A 315 -8.34 5.19 -1.41
C GLN A 315 -9.12 6.32 -0.73
N SER A 316 -9.06 7.53 -1.31
CA SER A 316 -10.05 8.58 -1.02
C SER A 316 -11.17 8.49 -2.06
N SER A 317 -12.36 8.10 -1.60
CA SER A 317 -13.57 8.01 -2.42
C SER A 317 -14.45 9.24 -2.18
N PHE A 318 -14.99 9.82 -3.25
CA PHE A 318 -15.85 11.00 -3.21
C PHE A 318 -17.16 10.75 -3.96
N LEU A 319 -18.28 11.03 -3.32
CA LEU A 319 -19.60 11.10 -3.97
C LEU A 319 -19.91 12.56 -4.28
N PHE A 320 -20.06 12.88 -5.56
CA PHE A 320 -20.49 14.17 -6.07
C PHE A 320 -22.01 14.15 -6.27
N VAL A 321 -22.70 15.17 -5.75
CA VAL A 321 -24.17 15.31 -5.80
C VAL A 321 -24.53 16.69 -6.32
N GLY A 322 -25.35 16.79 -7.37
CA GLY A 322 -25.72 18.08 -7.96
C GLY A 322 -26.99 18.05 -8.83
N LEU A 323 -27.64 19.20 -9.00
CA LEU A 323 -28.89 19.35 -9.75
C LEU A 323 -28.71 19.33 -11.29
N GLN A 324 -27.48 19.45 -11.79
CA GLN A 324 -27.18 19.49 -13.22
C GLN A 324 -25.95 18.65 -13.54
N ARG A 325 -26.05 17.79 -14.56
CA ARG A 325 -24.97 16.87 -14.97
C ARG A 325 -23.67 17.63 -15.28
N LYS A 326 -23.76 18.71 -16.04
CA LYS A 326 -22.64 19.63 -16.36
C LYS A 326 -21.89 20.15 -15.13
N ASN A 327 -22.59 20.40 -14.01
CA ASN A 327 -21.94 20.89 -12.79
C ASN A 327 -21.13 19.79 -12.10
N VAL A 328 -21.65 18.55 -12.11
CA VAL A 328 -20.93 17.38 -11.61
C VAL A 328 -19.72 17.06 -12.50
N ASP A 329 -19.87 17.05 -13.82
CA ASP A 329 -18.75 16.84 -14.77
C ASP A 329 -17.63 17.89 -14.61
N ASN A 330 -18.01 19.16 -14.47
CA ASN A 330 -17.07 20.25 -14.18
C ASN A 330 -16.35 20.05 -12.83
N ALA A 331 -17.06 19.58 -11.80
CA ALA A 331 -16.51 19.37 -10.47
C ALA A 331 -15.53 18.17 -10.44
N LEU A 332 -15.88 17.06 -11.09
CA LEU A 332 -15.03 15.90 -11.30
C LEU A 332 -13.73 16.30 -12.01
N THR A 333 -13.85 17.06 -13.10
CA THR A 333 -12.70 17.53 -13.90
C THR A 333 -11.80 18.47 -13.08
N LYS A 334 -12.36 19.46 -12.38
CA LYS A 334 -11.59 20.34 -11.49
C LYS A 334 -10.87 19.56 -10.39
N MET A 335 -11.56 18.66 -9.70
CA MET A 335 -10.98 17.88 -8.60
C MET A 335 -9.83 16.98 -9.09
N ASN A 336 -10.00 16.34 -10.24
CA ASN A 336 -8.94 15.52 -10.82
C ASN A 336 -7.72 16.36 -11.18
N ASN A 337 -7.89 17.49 -11.88
CA ASN A 337 -6.78 18.37 -12.24
C ASN A 337 -6.02 18.88 -11.00
N LEU A 338 -6.75 19.34 -9.98
CA LEU A 338 -6.16 19.79 -8.72
C LEU A 338 -5.34 18.70 -8.02
N TYR A 339 -5.82 17.44 -8.00
CA TYR A 339 -5.03 16.33 -7.47
C TYR A 339 -3.79 16.04 -8.34
N GLN A 340 -3.92 16.02 -9.67
CA GLN A 340 -2.79 15.76 -10.59
C GLN A 340 -1.69 16.81 -10.43
N ASP A 341 -2.02 18.10 -10.32
CA ASP A 341 -1.07 19.22 -10.17
C ASP A 341 -0.17 19.10 -8.93
N HIS A 342 -0.70 18.53 -7.84
CA HIS A 342 0.00 18.29 -6.56
C HIS A 342 0.67 16.91 -6.50
N SER A 343 0.40 16.04 -7.47
CA SER A 343 1.04 14.73 -7.60
C SER A 343 2.32 14.80 -8.45
N ALA A 344 3.16 13.78 -8.32
CA ALA A 344 4.30 13.53 -9.22
C ALA A 344 4.61 12.03 -9.27
N THR A 345 5.29 11.62 -10.34
CA THR A 345 5.88 10.29 -10.49
C THR A 345 7.30 10.45 -11.05
N LYS A 346 8.25 9.68 -10.52
CA LYS A 346 9.66 9.68 -10.95
C LYS A 346 10.17 8.25 -11.02
N THR A 347 10.87 7.91 -12.09
CA THR A 347 11.51 6.60 -12.28
C THR A 347 13.03 6.74 -12.27
N PHE A 348 13.70 5.84 -11.57
CA PHE A 348 15.16 5.74 -11.46
C PHE A 348 15.61 4.42 -12.06
N THR A 349 16.71 4.40 -12.83
CA THR A 349 17.15 3.17 -13.51
C THR A 349 17.89 2.23 -12.56
N ASN A 350 17.99 0.94 -12.90
CA ASN A 350 18.86 0.01 -12.16
C ASN A 350 20.32 0.48 -12.13
N GLN A 351 20.81 1.18 -13.16
CA GLN A 351 22.17 1.72 -13.22
C GLN A 351 22.39 2.87 -12.23
N ASP A 352 21.34 3.65 -11.92
CA ASP A 352 21.37 4.71 -10.91
C ASP A 352 21.41 4.13 -9.49
N LEU A 353 20.74 3.01 -9.28
CA LEU A 353 20.62 2.33 -7.99
C LEU A 353 21.78 1.35 -7.71
N ALA A 354 22.51 0.91 -8.75
CA ALA A 354 23.59 -0.09 -8.69
C ALA A 354 24.83 0.28 -7.84
N ASP A 355 24.90 1.51 -7.34
CA ASP A 355 25.94 2.07 -6.47
C ASP A 355 25.49 2.32 -5.02
N LEU A 356 24.19 2.18 -4.72
CA LEU A 356 23.65 2.37 -3.37
C LEU A 356 23.98 1.17 -2.47
N ILE A 357 24.24 1.45 -1.19
CA ILE A 357 24.39 0.40 -0.16
C ILE A 357 23.07 0.18 0.60
N GLU A 358 22.99 -0.92 1.35
CA GLU A 358 21.80 -1.29 2.16
C GLU A 358 21.33 -0.16 3.07
N GLU A 359 22.25 0.61 3.68
CA GLU A 359 21.87 1.78 4.48
C GLU A 359 21.15 2.87 3.68
N ASP A 360 21.53 3.09 2.42
CA ASP A 360 20.95 4.14 1.58
C ASP A 360 19.56 3.70 1.09
N ILE A 361 19.41 2.42 0.76
CA ILE A 361 18.10 1.79 0.50
C ILE A 361 17.21 1.90 1.75
N LYS A 362 17.75 1.67 2.95
CA LYS A 362 17.01 1.83 4.21
C LYS A 362 16.61 3.28 4.48
N LYS A 363 17.47 4.26 4.20
CA LYS A 363 17.16 5.70 4.27
C LYS A 363 16.06 6.08 3.27
N LEU A 364 16.14 5.56 2.03
CA LEU A 364 15.13 5.74 0.98
C LEU A 364 13.76 5.18 1.40
N MET A 365 13.70 3.95 1.89
CA MET A 365 12.43 3.33 2.31
C MET A 365 11.82 4.05 3.54
N ASN A 366 12.64 4.52 4.47
CA ASN A 366 12.16 5.34 5.59
C ASN A 366 11.60 6.71 5.12
N LEU A 367 12.25 7.35 4.14
CA LEU A 367 11.74 8.60 3.54
C LEU A 367 10.42 8.36 2.78
N VAL A 368 10.32 7.26 2.04
CA VAL A 368 9.11 6.80 1.34
C VAL A 368 7.95 6.59 2.31
N GLU A 369 8.14 5.87 3.41
CA GLU A 369 7.08 5.70 4.41
C GLU A 369 6.73 7.02 5.12
N THR A 370 7.73 7.80 5.51
CA THR A 370 7.55 9.10 6.18
C THR A 370 6.71 10.05 5.31
N GLN A 371 6.98 10.09 4.00
CA GLN A 371 6.26 10.93 3.04
C GLN A 371 4.97 10.30 2.48
N GLY A 372 4.71 9.01 2.72
CA GLY A 372 3.53 8.32 2.20
C GLY A 372 3.58 8.18 0.68
N LEU A 373 4.72 7.74 0.14
CA LEU A 373 4.93 7.51 -1.28
C LEU A 373 4.71 6.04 -1.64
N TYR A 374 4.23 5.79 -2.85
CA TYR A 374 4.12 4.44 -3.42
C TYR A 374 5.35 4.13 -4.24
N VAL A 375 5.81 2.88 -4.14
CA VAL A 375 7.02 2.39 -4.80
C VAL A 375 6.68 1.10 -5.55
N GLN A 376 7.00 1.11 -6.84
CA GLN A 376 6.80 0.00 -7.75
C GLN A 376 8.08 -0.23 -8.57
N GLU A 377 8.48 -1.50 -8.67
CA GLU A 377 9.53 -1.95 -9.58
C GLU A 377 8.97 -1.96 -11.02
N ASP A 378 9.64 -1.32 -11.96
CA ASP A 378 9.17 -1.18 -13.34
C ASP A 378 9.25 -2.53 -14.08
N PRO A 379 8.10 -3.13 -14.47
CA PRO A 379 8.08 -4.44 -15.12
C PRO A 379 8.61 -4.42 -16.56
N LEU A 380 8.79 -3.25 -17.18
CA LEU A 380 9.15 -3.13 -18.58
C LEU A 380 10.67 -2.91 -18.78
N ARG A 381 11.37 -4.05 -18.89
CA ARG A 381 12.68 -4.22 -19.54
C ARG A 381 13.94 -3.64 -18.88
N GLN A 382 13.87 -2.83 -17.81
CA GLN A 382 15.08 -2.43 -17.05
C GLN A 382 14.99 -2.57 -15.52
N GLY A 383 13.83 -2.90 -14.93
CA GLY A 383 13.71 -3.13 -13.48
C GLY A 383 14.01 -1.90 -12.62
N GLY A 384 13.67 -0.70 -13.12
CA GLY A 384 13.87 0.55 -12.39
C GLY A 384 12.95 0.69 -11.18
N LEU A 385 13.23 1.68 -10.34
CA LEU A 385 12.38 2.03 -9.20
C LEU A 385 11.50 3.23 -9.57
N THR A 386 10.18 3.04 -9.63
CA THR A 386 9.21 4.12 -9.82
C THR A 386 8.62 4.54 -8.48
N VAL A 387 8.79 5.82 -8.14
CA VAL A 387 8.30 6.45 -6.91
C VAL A 387 7.24 7.48 -7.27
N SER A 388 6.09 7.42 -6.60
CA SER A 388 4.92 8.27 -6.93
C SER A 388 4.18 8.74 -5.68
N GLY A 389 3.54 9.91 -5.77
CA GLY A 389 2.78 10.52 -4.68
C GLY A 389 2.81 12.03 -4.70
N LEU A 390 2.78 12.67 -3.53
CA LEU A 390 2.82 14.13 -3.42
C LEU A 390 4.16 14.68 -3.93
N LYS A 391 4.08 15.70 -4.78
CA LYS A 391 5.20 16.35 -5.48
C LYS A 391 6.34 16.76 -4.54
N ALA A 392 6.02 17.30 -3.36
CA ALA A 392 7.01 17.64 -2.33
C ALA A 392 7.81 16.43 -1.83
N GLY A 393 7.17 15.28 -1.62
CA GLY A 393 7.83 14.05 -1.18
C GLY A 393 8.66 13.40 -2.29
N VAL A 394 8.13 13.35 -3.52
CA VAL A 394 8.86 12.84 -4.69
C VAL A 394 10.11 13.69 -4.97
N ASN A 395 10.02 15.02 -4.85
CA ASN A 395 11.17 15.92 -4.98
C ASN A 395 12.23 15.68 -3.89
N GLN A 396 11.86 15.36 -2.65
CA GLN A 396 12.82 15.01 -1.59
C GLN A 396 13.57 13.70 -1.90
N VAL A 397 12.85 12.68 -2.40
CA VAL A 397 13.48 11.43 -2.86
C VAL A 397 14.44 11.69 -4.02
N GLU A 398 14.03 12.50 -5.00
CA GLU A 398 14.91 12.90 -6.11
C GLU A 398 16.14 13.66 -5.63
N GLN A 399 16.02 14.69 -4.80
CA GLN A 399 17.16 15.44 -4.25
C GLN A 399 18.12 14.54 -3.48
N MET A 400 17.60 13.63 -2.65
CA MET A 400 18.41 12.69 -1.88
C MET A 400 19.21 11.75 -2.80
N LEU A 401 18.59 11.19 -3.84
CA LEU A 401 19.26 10.29 -4.79
C LEU A 401 20.23 11.05 -5.71
N GLN A 402 19.87 12.25 -6.19
CA GLN A 402 20.78 13.16 -6.92
C GLN A 402 22.02 13.51 -6.11
N THR A 403 21.94 13.51 -4.78
CA THR A 403 23.09 13.79 -3.89
C THR A 403 23.90 12.52 -3.60
N LEU A 404 23.23 11.41 -3.27
CA LEU A 404 23.89 10.17 -2.87
C LEU A 404 24.59 9.45 -4.02
N ILE A 405 24.00 9.41 -5.22
CA ILE A 405 24.53 8.60 -6.33
C ILE A 405 25.89 9.13 -6.83
N PRO A 406 26.10 10.44 -7.08
CA PRO A 406 27.41 10.97 -7.43
C PRO A 406 28.45 10.75 -6.31
N LEU A 407 28.05 10.94 -5.05
CA LEU A 407 28.94 10.75 -3.89
C LEU A 407 29.39 9.28 -3.75
N ARG A 408 28.49 8.32 -3.98
CA ARG A 408 28.83 6.88 -4.00
C ARG A 408 29.73 6.52 -5.17
N ARG A 409 29.50 7.08 -6.36
CA ARG A 409 30.36 6.89 -7.54
C ARG A 409 31.76 7.48 -7.34
N GLU A 410 31.88 8.66 -6.74
CA GLU A 410 33.17 9.27 -6.40
C GLU A 410 33.92 8.48 -5.32
N LEU A 411 33.22 8.02 -4.28
CA LEU A 411 33.79 7.18 -3.23
C LEU A 411 34.30 5.84 -3.81
N ARG A 412 33.48 5.17 -4.64
CA ARG A 412 33.89 3.97 -5.38
C ARG A 412 35.15 4.24 -6.19
N ALA A 413 35.19 5.31 -6.99
CA ALA A 413 36.34 5.65 -7.82
C ALA A 413 37.63 5.87 -7.01
N LYS A 414 37.53 6.51 -5.83
CA LYS A 414 38.66 6.69 -4.90
C LYS A 414 39.12 5.37 -4.28
N GLU A 415 38.21 4.47 -3.92
CA GLU A 415 38.58 3.13 -3.46
C GLU A 415 39.19 2.29 -4.58
N GLU A 416 38.66 2.37 -5.81
CA GLU A 416 39.23 1.72 -7.00
C GLU A 416 40.67 2.19 -7.25
N GLU A 417 40.92 3.51 -7.23
CA GLU A 417 42.26 4.08 -7.42
C GLU A 417 43.25 3.69 -6.30
N SER A 418 42.80 3.64 -5.05
CA SER A 418 43.62 3.26 -3.89
C SER A 418 43.93 1.77 -3.84
N LEU A 419 42.97 0.92 -4.25
CA LEU A 419 43.12 -0.53 -4.28
C LEU A 419 43.97 -1.00 -5.47
N TYR A 420 43.83 -0.38 -6.64
CA TYR A 420 44.47 -0.85 -7.86
C TYR A 420 46.00 -1.01 -7.78
N PRO A 421 46.82 -0.06 -7.28
CA PRO A 421 48.26 -0.31 -7.16
C PRO A 421 48.59 -1.50 -6.24
N ARG A 422 47.72 -1.80 -5.26
CA ARG A 422 47.94 -2.82 -4.21
C ARG A 422 47.48 -4.23 -4.59
N VAL A 423 46.41 -4.40 -5.36
CA VAL A 423 45.89 -5.72 -5.73
C VAL A 423 45.67 -5.83 -7.23
N ALA A 424 46.26 -6.85 -7.85
CA ALA A 424 46.10 -7.20 -9.26
C ALA A 424 45.36 -8.53 -9.40
N TRP A 425 44.08 -8.43 -9.74
CA TRP A 425 43.33 -9.54 -10.31
C TRP A 425 43.66 -9.67 -11.80
N CYS A 426 43.99 -10.89 -12.20
CA CYS A 426 44.49 -11.22 -13.54
C CYS A 426 43.67 -12.36 -14.14
N ILE A 427 43.51 -12.33 -15.46
CA ILE A 427 42.87 -13.37 -16.27
C ILE A 427 43.90 -13.96 -17.25
N LEU A 428 43.84 -15.27 -17.49
CA LEU A 428 44.72 -15.96 -18.44
C LEU A 428 44.14 -15.84 -19.85
N GLY A 429 44.80 -15.07 -20.71
CA GLY A 429 44.40 -14.87 -22.11
C GLY A 429 44.60 -16.12 -22.97
N GLN A 430 43.93 -16.17 -24.13
CA GLN A 430 44.04 -17.29 -25.09
C GLN A 430 45.48 -17.49 -25.62
N ASN A 431 46.29 -16.44 -25.59
CA ASN A 431 47.72 -16.43 -25.91
C ASN A 431 48.61 -17.11 -24.84
N GLY A 432 48.05 -17.50 -23.69
CA GLY A 432 48.78 -18.06 -22.55
C GLY A 432 49.45 -17.03 -21.65
N SER A 433 49.24 -15.73 -21.89
CA SER A 433 49.74 -14.63 -21.06
C SER A 433 48.74 -14.27 -19.96
N TRP A 434 49.25 -13.86 -18.80
CA TRP A 434 48.44 -13.28 -17.74
C TRP A 434 48.21 -11.80 -18.00
N GLU A 435 46.95 -11.42 -18.19
CA GLU A 435 46.51 -10.04 -18.45
C GLU A 435 45.79 -9.49 -17.22
N ARG A 436 45.94 -8.19 -16.96
CA ARG A 436 45.43 -7.54 -15.74
C ARG A 436 44.03 -6.99 -15.98
N LEU A 437 43.08 -7.32 -15.10
CA LEU A 437 41.70 -6.85 -15.22
C LEU A 437 41.57 -5.34 -14.94
N PRO A 438 40.64 -4.63 -15.61
CA PRO A 438 40.36 -3.21 -15.36
C PRO A 438 39.99 -2.89 -13.90
N LYS A 439 40.19 -1.62 -13.48
CA LYS A 439 39.96 -1.13 -12.10
C LYS A 439 38.65 -1.62 -11.47
N THR A 440 37.53 -1.43 -12.16
CA THR A 440 36.19 -1.78 -11.66
C THR A 440 35.98 -3.29 -11.53
N ALA A 441 36.51 -4.09 -12.47
CA ALA A 441 36.50 -5.55 -12.37
C ALA A 441 37.37 -6.04 -11.20
N ASN A 442 38.61 -5.52 -11.10
CA ASN A 442 39.56 -5.80 -10.03
C ASN A 442 38.98 -5.48 -8.64
N TYR A 443 38.24 -4.38 -8.51
CA TYR A 443 37.55 -3.97 -7.28
C TYR A 443 36.33 -4.84 -6.96
N ASN A 444 35.46 -5.12 -7.94
CA ASN A 444 34.28 -5.97 -7.72
C ASN A 444 34.68 -7.38 -7.27
N LEU A 445 35.75 -7.96 -7.83
CA LEU A 445 36.31 -9.25 -7.40
C LEU A 445 36.85 -9.20 -5.97
N GLU A 446 37.62 -8.18 -5.62
CA GLU A 446 38.20 -8.04 -4.27
C GLU A 446 37.12 -7.84 -3.19
N LYS A 447 36.09 -7.04 -3.50
CA LYS A 447 34.90 -6.86 -2.65
C LYS A 447 33.95 -8.06 -2.66
N ARG A 448 34.30 -9.15 -3.38
CA ARG A 448 33.52 -10.40 -3.52
C ARG A 448 32.10 -10.18 -4.06
N ASN A 449 31.91 -9.20 -4.92
CA ASN A 449 30.60 -8.84 -5.48
C ASN A 449 30.22 -9.77 -6.65
N THR A 450 30.05 -11.07 -6.35
CA THR A 450 29.92 -12.16 -7.35
C THR A 450 28.59 -12.20 -8.09
N THR A 451 27.73 -11.19 -7.94
CA THR A 451 26.46 -11.03 -8.67
C THR A 451 26.58 -10.12 -9.90
N LYS A 452 27.76 -9.56 -10.17
CA LYS A 452 28.05 -8.76 -11.36
C LYS A 452 29.16 -9.43 -12.17
N ASP A 453 28.88 -9.70 -13.44
CA ASP A 453 29.88 -10.22 -14.38
C ASP A 453 31.00 -9.17 -14.61
N ILE A 454 32.20 -9.63 -14.95
CA ILE A 454 33.36 -8.76 -15.15
C ILE A 454 33.63 -8.50 -16.63
N LEU A 455 34.22 -7.35 -16.93
CA LEU A 455 34.82 -7.06 -18.23
C LEU A 455 36.34 -7.20 -18.14
N ASP A 456 36.94 -7.80 -19.16
CA ASP A 456 38.39 -7.81 -19.35
C ASP A 456 38.89 -6.55 -20.08
N THR A 457 40.18 -6.53 -20.42
CA THR A 457 40.85 -5.45 -21.15
C THR A 457 40.41 -5.30 -22.61
N GLN A 458 39.68 -6.28 -23.15
CA GLN A 458 39.15 -6.34 -24.51
C GLN A 458 37.65 -6.00 -24.54
N GLY A 459 37.00 -5.88 -23.38
CA GLY A 459 35.57 -5.61 -23.23
C GLY A 459 34.69 -6.86 -23.35
N VAL A 460 35.25 -8.07 -23.19
CA VAL A 460 34.48 -9.31 -23.16
C VAL A 460 33.90 -9.52 -21.76
N THR A 461 32.63 -9.90 -21.68
CA THR A 461 31.93 -10.22 -20.43
C THR A 461 32.23 -11.66 -19.97
N TRP A 462 32.54 -11.81 -18.69
CA TRP A 462 32.79 -13.09 -18.06
C TRP A 462 32.04 -13.25 -16.73
N SER A 463 31.30 -14.34 -16.57
CA SER A 463 30.76 -14.78 -15.29
C SER A 463 31.82 -15.54 -14.48
N VAL A 464 31.93 -15.28 -13.18
CA VAL A 464 33.11 -15.66 -12.37
C VAL A 464 32.81 -16.66 -11.26
N ASN A 465 33.66 -17.69 -11.15
CA ASN A 465 33.67 -18.64 -10.05
C ASN A 465 34.93 -18.47 -9.18
N LEU A 466 34.82 -17.66 -8.12
CA LEU A 466 35.91 -17.41 -7.17
C LEU A 466 36.34 -18.66 -6.37
N LEU A 467 35.48 -19.67 -6.21
CA LEU A 467 35.85 -20.92 -5.53
C LEU A 467 36.77 -21.80 -6.37
N LYS A 468 36.68 -21.70 -7.71
CA LYS A 468 37.55 -22.41 -8.66
C LYS A 468 38.71 -21.55 -9.18
N MET A 469 38.70 -20.24 -8.91
CA MET A 469 39.56 -19.25 -9.56
C MET A 469 39.46 -19.34 -11.10
N GLU A 470 38.23 -19.36 -11.61
CA GLU A 470 37.92 -19.45 -13.04
C GLU A 470 36.91 -18.38 -13.45
N ALA A 471 37.01 -17.95 -14.70
CA ALA A 471 36.02 -17.11 -15.40
C ALA A 471 35.47 -17.88 -16.61
N ARG A 472 34.18 -17.68 -16.94
CA ARG A 472 33.53 -18.24 -18.12
C ARG A 472 32.97 -17.12 -19.00
N GLY A 473 33.34 -17.08 -20.27
CA GLY A 473 32.83 -16.08 -21.21
C GLY A 473 31.40 -16.42 -21.64
N ASP A 474 30.46 -15.47 -21.50
CA ASP A 474 29.03 -15.79 -21.60
C ASP A 474 28.60 -16.12 -23.02
N LEU A 475 29.13 -15.40 -24.01
CA LEU A 475 28.86 -15.60 -25.43
C LEU A 475 29.71 -16.72 -26.05
N THR A 476 30.90 -16.98 -25.52
CA THR A 476 31.88 -17.91 -26.14
C THR A 476 31.91 -19.28 -25.46
N GLY A 477 31.36 -19.40 -24.24
CA GLY A 477 31.43 -20.59 -23.40
C GLY A 477 32.84 -20.94 -22.89
N GLN A 478 33.87 -20.20 -23.31
CA GLN A 478 35.28 -20.44 -22.99
C GLN A 478 35.54 -20.28 -21.48
N ARG A 479 36.58 -20.96 -20.98
CA ARG A 479 37.02 -20.86 -19.57
C ARG A 479 38.44 -20.31 -19.51
N ALA A 480 38.63 -19.27 -18.71
CA ALA A 480 39.93 -18.69 -18.40
C ALA A 480 40.26 -18.91 -16.92
N LYS A 481 41.55 -19.10 -16.59
CA LYS A 481 42.02 -19.11 -15.21
C LYS A 481 42.10 -17.68 -14.67
N LEU A 482 41.81 -17.50 -13.39
CA LEU A 482 41.99 -16.25 -12.66
C LEU A 482 43.13 -16.38 -11.65
N LYS A 483 43.79 -15.26 -11.33
CA LYS A 483 44.83 -15.15 -10.30
C LYS A 483 44.71 -13.82 -9.57
N ARG A 484 44.96 -13.81 -8.25
CA ARG A 484 45.06 -12.59 -7.43
C ARG A 484 46.50 -12.45 -6.94
N LEU A 485 47.16 -11.37 -7.35
CA LEU A 485 48.46 -10.94 -6.83
C LEU A 485 48.24 -9.74 -5.88
N GLU A 486 48.98 -9.72 -4.78
CA GLU A 486 48.97 -8.62 -3.81
C GLU A 486 50.35 -7.97 -3.81
N ASN A 487 50.43 -6.74 -4.31
CA ASN A 487 51.67 -5.99 -4.51
C ASN A 487 52.18 -5.42 -3.19
N LEU A 488 53.50 -5.33 -3.08
CA LEU A 488 54.15 -4.61 -1.99
C LEU A 488 54.04 -3.10 -2.26
N ALA A 489 54.06 -2.29 -1.19
CA ALA A 489 53.86 -0.84 -1.28
C ALA A 489 54.86 -0.12 -2.21
N ASP A 490 56.03 -0.72 -2.46
CA ASP A 490 57.08 -0.21 -3.33
C ASP A 490 57.41 -1.13 -4.53
N PHE A 491 56.63 -2.20 -4.76
CA PHE A 491 56.91 -3.17 -5.83
C PHE A 491 55.66 -3.88 -6.36
N THR A 492 55.39 -3.70 -7.65
CA THR A 492 54.36 -4.44 -8.40
C THR A 492 54.92 -5.77 -8.89
N PHE A 493 54.24 -6.87 -8.58
CA PHE A 493 54.66 -8.20 -9.04
C PHE A 493 54.45 -8.38 -10.56
N PRO A 494 55.40 -8.98 -11.29
CA PRO A 494 55.21 -9.32 -12.70
C PRO A 494 54.04 -10.31 -12.88
N LEU A 495 53.15 -10.07 -13.86
CA LEU A 495 51.87 -10.80 -13.95
C LEU A 495 51.99 -12.32 -14.16
N TYR A 496 53.13 -12.79 -14.69
CA TYR A 496 53.42 -14.22 -14.85
C TYR A 496 53.84 -14.90 -13.53
N TRP A 497 54.30 -14.16 -12.52
CA TRP A 497 54.63 -14.73 -11.21
C TRP A 497 53.41 -15.29 -10.49
N ASP A 498 53.63 -16.32 -9.68
CA ASP A 498 52.61 -16.89 -8.80
C ASP A 498 52.64 -16.22 -7.43
N LYS A 499 51.61 -16.50 -6.62
CA LYS A 499 51.35 -15.80 -5.37
C LYS A 499 52.29 -16.25 -4.24
N MET A 500 53.40 -15.56 -4.11
CA MET A 500 54.32 -15.61 -2.96
C MET A 500 53.63 -15.25 -1.62
N SER A 501 54.19 -15.66 -0.48
CA SER A 501 53.84 -15.07 0.82
C SER A 501 54.64 -13.79 1.11
N ASN A 502 54.13 -12.96 2.03
CA ASN A 502 54.79 -11.72 2.46
C ASN A 502 56.11 -11.95 3.25
N ALA A 503 56.44 -13.19 3.61
CA ALA A 503 57.68 -13.54 4.29
C ALA A 503 58.78 -14.00 3.32
N GLU A 504 58.40 -14.55 2.16
CA GLU A 504 59.34 -15.10 1.18
C GLU A 504 59.97 -13.99 0.34
N ARG A 505 61.29 -14.01 0.24
CA ARG A 505 62.08 -13.06 -0.57
C ARG A 505 62.59 -13.68 -1.87
N LEU A 506 62.58 -15.00 -1.94
CA LEU A 506 62.90 -15.87 -3.06
C LEU A 506 61.94 -17.07 -2.98
N GLU A 507 61.27 -17.39 -4.08
CA GLU A 507 60.53 -18.63 -4.28
C GLU A 507 61.01 -19.29 -5.59
N GLU A 508 60.99 -20.62 -5.64
CA GLU A 508 61.35 -21.41 -6.82
C GLU A 508 60.12 -22.19 -7.31
N VAL A 509 59.46 -21.69 -8.37
CA VAL A 509 58.20 -22.24 -8.86
C VAL A 509 58.47 -23.20 -10.02
N LEU A 510 58.30 -24.50 -9.76
CA LEU A 510 58.36 -25.54 -10.80
C LEU A 510 57.24 -25.31 -11.83
N LEU A 511 57.61 -25.09 -13.09
CA LEU A 511 56.65 -24.83 -14.16
C LEU A 511 56.00 -26.13 -14.67
N ASP A 512 54.68 -26.12 -14.78
CA ASP A 512 53.88 -27.17 -15.40
C ASP A 512 54.27 -27.34 -16.89
N PRO A 513 54.71 -28.54 -17.35
CA PRO A 513 55.06 -28.79 -18.76
C PRO A 513 53.92 -28.56 -19.78
N SER A 514 52.68 -28.53 -19.32
CA SER A 514 51.51 -28.19 -20.15
C SER A 514 51.28 -26.69 -20.32
N SER A 515 51.97 -25.84 -19.53
CA SER A 515 51.84 -24.39 -19.58
C SER A 515 52.46 -23.76 -20.84
N ALA A 516 51.92 -22.61 -21.27
CA ALA A 516 52.50 -21.82 -22.35
C ALA A 516 53.88 -21.26 -21.98
N GLU A 517 54.09 -20.94 -20.70
CA GLU A 517 55.34 -20.41 -20.16
C GLU A 517 56.49 -21.45 -20.25
N TYR A 518 56.28 -22.66 -19.72
CA TYR A 518 57.24 -23.76 -19.85
C TYR A 518 57.60 -24.02 -21.32
N ARG A 519 56.59 -24.12 -22.19
CA ARG A 519 56.79 -24.37 -23.63
C ARG A 519 57.57 -23.24 -24.29
N THR A 520 57.37 -21.99 -23.89
CA THR A 520 58.12 -20.84 -24.43
C THR A 520 59.60 -20.91 -24.07
N VAL A 521 59.92 -21.23 -22.80
CA VAL A 521 61.32 -21.38 -22.34
C VAL A 521 61.97 -22.63 -22.97
N GLN A 522 61.26 -23.76 -23.02
CA GLN A 522 61.70 -24.99 -23.69
C GLN A 522 61.99 -24.76 -25.18
N GLN A 523 61.09 -24.09 -25.91
CA GLN A 523 61.30 -23.78 -27.33
C GLN A 523 62.44 -22.79 -27.55
N ALA A 524 62.72 -21.89 -26.60
CA ALA A 524 63.87 -21.00 -26.68
C ALA A 524 65.20 -21.77 -26.50
N PHE A 525 65.25 -22.74 -25.59
CA PHE A 525 66.42 -23.59 -25.33
C PHE A 525 66.68 -24.55 -26.51
N ASN A 526 65.64 -25.29 -26.92
CA ASN A 526 65.67 -26.30 -27.98
C ASN A 526 66.03 -25.76 -29.38
N LYS A 527 66.07 -24.43 -29.58
CA LYS A 527 66.60 -23.80 -30.82
C LYS A 527 68.10 -24.01 -31.01
N THR A 528 68.84 -24.30 -29.94
CA THR A 528 70.31 -24.28 -29.97
C THR A 528 70.98 -25.38 -29.14
N ALA A 529 70.35 -25.84 -28.05
CA ALA A 529 70.77 -27.01 -27.30
C ALA A 529 69.83 -28.20 -27.57
N TYR A 530 70.38 -29.41 -27.60
CA TYR A 530 69.63 -30.66 -27.89
C TYR A 530 69.48 -31.57 -26.65
N ASN A 531 69.87 -31.07 -25.48
CA ASN A 531 69.79 -31.75 -24.19
C ASN A 531 68.34 -31.96 -23.74
N THR A 532 68.10 -33.00 -22.94
CA THR A 532 66.76 -33.33 -22.43
C THR A 532 66.48 -32.49 -21.18
N ILE A 533 65.55 -31.54 -21.27
CA ILE A 533 65.10 -30.77 -20.10
C ILE A 533 64.38 -31.69 -19.11
N VAL A 534 64.87 -31.72 -17.88
CA VAL A 534 64.28 -32.45 -16.74
C VAL A 534 63.23 -31.59 -16.04
N LYS A 535 63.54 -30.31 -15.80
CA LYS A 535 62.63 -29.32 -15.21
C LYS A 535 63.01 -27.89 -15.57
N ILE A 536 62.03 -26.99 -15.47
CA ILE A 536 62.22 -25.53 -15.54
C ILE A 536 61.57 -24.93 -14.29
N GLU A 537 62.34 -24.15 -13.54
CA GLU A 537 61.91 -23.48 -12.30
C GLU A 537 61.98 -21.97 -12.51
N ARG A 538 60.84 -21.27 -12.40
CA ARG A 538 60.83 -19.80 -12.39
C ARG A 538 61.31 -19.31 -11.03
N LEU A 539 62.22 -18.36 -11.05
CA LEU A 539 62.81 -17.77 -9.85
C LEU A 539 62.07 -16.47 -9.52
N GLN A 540 61.52 -16.36 -8.32
CA GLN A 540 60.71 -15.23 -7.87
C GLN A 540 61.44 -14.50 -6.73
N ASN A 541 62.53 -13.79 -7.04
CA ASN A 541 63.32 -13.04 -6.05
C ASN A 541 62.92 -11.56 -6.04
N VAL A 542 62.16 -11.15 -5.02
CA VAL A 542 61.63 -9.77 -4.90
C VAL A 542 62.76 -8.73 -4.88
N HIS A 543 63.83 -9.01 -4.14
CA HIS A 543 64.92 -8.06 -3.95
C HIS A 543 65.68 -7.83 -5.26
N LEU A 544 66.11 -8.92 -5.92
CA LEU A 544 66.82 -8.85 -7.20
C LEU A 544 65.92 -8.28 -8.30
N ARG A 545 64.62 -8.59 -8.29
CA ARG A 545 63.70 -8.04 -9.30
C ARG A 545 63.48 -6.54 -9.11
N ARG A 546 63.38 -6.09 -7.86
CA ARG A 546 63.25 -4.65 -7.52
C ARG A 546 64.48 -3.85 -7.96
N THR A 547 65.69 -4.34 -7.67
CA THR A 547 66.92 -3.64 -8.11
C THR A 547 67.10 -3.68 -9.64
N TYR A 548 66.70 -4.77 -10.28
CA TYR A 548 66.66 -4.90 -11.74
C TYR A 548 65.70 -3.91 -12.42
N GLU A 549 64.44 -3.81 -11.96
CA GLU A 549 63.47 -2.87 -12.56
C GLU A 549 63.88 -1.40 -12.35
N MET A 550 64.55 -1.07 -11.22
CA MET A 550 65.15 0.25 -11.02
C MET A 550 66.29 0.52 -12.03
N GLN A 551 67.18 -0.45 -12.25
CA GLN A 551 68.25 -0.34 -13.26
C GLN A 551 67.69 -0.22 -14.69
N LYS A 552 66.61 -0.96 -14.98
CA LYS A 552 65.90 -0.91 -16.27
C LYS A 552 65.29 0.45 -16.53
N LYS A 553 64.63 1.05 -15.53
CA LYS A 553 64.10 2.43 -15.62
C LYS A 553 65.24 3.42 -15.89
N HIS A 554 66.30 3.40 -15.09
CA HIS A 554 67.44 4.30 -15.26
C HIS A 554 68.09 4.19 -16.65
N MET A 555 68.30 2.96 -17.15
CA MET A 555 68.84 2.74 -18.49
C MET A 555 67.88 3.23 -19.59
N SER A 556 66.56 3.05 -19.40
CA SER A 556 65.56 3.53 -20.36
C SER A 556 65.48 5.06 -20.43
N GLU A 557 65.72 5.75 -19.31
CA GLU A 557 65.76 7.21 -19.24
C GLU A 557 67.06 7.75 -19.89
N LYS A 558 68.20 7.15 -19.55
CA LYS A 558 69.51 7.45 -20.16
C LYS A 558 69.51 7.27 -21.68
N ASN A 559 68.96 6.15 -22.16
CA ASN A 559 69.01 5.75 -23.57
C ASN A 559 67.78 6.19 -24.38
N LYS A 560 66.98 7.15 -23.87
CA LYS A 560 65.68 7.53 -24.47
C LYS A 560 65.75 7.88 -25.97
N ASN A 561 66.88 8.44 -26.42
CA ASN A 561 67.10 8.81 -27.82
C ASN A 561 67.73 7.68 -28.67
N GLU A 562 68.26 6.63 -28.03
CA GLU A 562 69.01 5.51 -28.61
C GLU A 562 68.16 4.22 -28.70
N GLY A 563 66.83 4.37 -28.81
CA GLY A 563 65.89 3.24 -28.78
C GLY A 563 65.49 2.74 -27.38
N GLY A 564 65.97 3.39 -26.31
CA GLY A 564 65.57 3.07 -24.93
C GLY A 564 66.32 1.88 -24.32
N VAL A 565 65.61 1.07 -23.53
CA VAL A 565 66.20 -0.09 -22.85
C VAL A 565 65.96 -1.39 -23.63
N VAL A 566 67.05 -1.99 -24.11
CA VAL A 566 67.02 -3.31 -24.73
C VAL A 566 67.17 -4.38 -23.64
N GLU A 567 66.08 -5.10 -23.38
CA GLU A 567 66.06 -6.32 -22.54
C GLU A 567 66.18 -7.56 -23.45
N ARG A 568 66.99 -8.55 -23.04
CA ARG A 568 67.11 -9.85 -23.71
C ARG A 568 67.01 -10.98 -22.70
N LEU A 569 66.38 -12.09 -23.08
CA LEU A 569 66.54 -13.37 -22.38
C LEU A 569 67.80 -14.04 -22.93
N LEU A 570 68.78 -14.31 -22.05
CA LEU A 570 70.08 -14.88 -22.38
C LEU A 570 70.45 -15.99 -21.38
N TYR A 571 71.37 -16.87 -21.76
CA TYR A 571 71.76 -18.05 -20.97
C TYR A 571 73.05 -17.82 -20.17
N HIS A 572 73.13 -18.44 -19.00
CA HIS A 572 74.33 -18.45 -18.15
C HIS A 572 74.51 -19.83 -17.49
N GLY A 573 75.39 -20.65 -18.06
CA GLY A 573 75.85 -21.91 -17.48
C GLY A 573 76.80 -21.67 -16.29
N THR A 574 76.72 -22.53 -15.27
CA THR A 574 77.57 -22.40 -14.07
C THR A 574 77.70 -23.73 -13.32
N SER A 575 78.55 -23.79 -12.30
CA SER A 575 78.67 -24.95 -11.41
C SER A 575 77.62 -24.94 -10.29
N GLN A 576 77.28 -26.14 -9.81
CA GLN A 576 76.30 -26.37 -8.73
C GLN A 576 76.55 -25.49 -7.48
N GLU A 577 77.81 -25.26 -7.13
CA GLU A 577 78.26 -24.42 -6.00
C GLU A 577 77.74 -22.98 -6.08
N ASN A 578 77.64 -22.42 -7.29
CA ASN A 578 77.26 -21.03 -7.51
C ASN A 578 75.74 -20.82 -7.48
N LEU A 579 74.93 -21.86 -7.69
CA LEU A 579 73.48 -21.73 -7.89
C LEU A 579 72.80 -20.98 -6.76
N ASN A 580 73.02 -21.40 -5.52
CA ASN A 580 72.39 -20.79 -4.35
C ASN A 580 72.84 -19.33 -4.13
N SER A 581 74.07 -19.00 -4.53
CA SER A 581 74.57 -17.62 -4.51
C SER A 581 73.84 -16.76 -5.55
N ILE A 582 73.74 -17.24 -6.80
CA ILE A 582 73.08 -16.50 -7.89
C ILE A 582 71.57 -16.35 -7.65
N LYS A 583 70.88 -17.40 -7.20
CA LYS A 583 69.44 -17.36 -6.84
C LYS A 583 69.13 -16.31 -5.76
N THR A 584 69.98 -16.19 -4.74
CA THR A 584 69.73 -15.33 -3.57
C THR A 584 70.28 -13.92 -3.72
N LYS A 585 71.46 -13.76 -4.33
CA LYS A 585 72.25 -12.51 -4.41
C LYS A 585 72.44 -11.97 -5.83
N GLY A 586 71.99 -12.68 -6.85
CA GLY A 586 72.12 -12.29 -8.26
C GLY A 586 73.50 -12.57 -8.83
N PHE A 587 73.71 -12.11 -10.06
CA PHE A 587 75.00 -12.25 -10.74
C PHE A 587 75.96 -11.18 -10.24
N ASN A 588 77.09 -11.59 -9.66
CA ASN A 588 78.07 -10.67 -9.09
C ASN A 588 79.38 -10.68 -9.90
N ARG A 589 79.73 -9.52 -10.49
CA ARG A 589 80.89 -9.35 -11.37
C ARG A 589 82.24 -9.63 -10.70
N SER A 590 82.30 -9.66 -9.37
CA SER A 590 83.53 -9.94 -8.59
C SER A 590 83.94 -11.42 -8.66
N PHE A 591 83.07 -12.29 -9.16
CA PHE A 591 83.40 -13.68 -9.52
C PHE A 591 83.71 -13.87 -11.02
N SER A 592 83.73 -12.79 -11.81
CA SER A 592 84.19 -12.85 -13.20
C SER A 592 85.67 -13.21 -13.28
N GLY A 593 86.09 -13.74 -14.44
CA GLY A 593 87.48 -14.12 -14.68
C GLY A 593 87.88 -15.55 -14.32
N ARG A 594 87.01 -16.36 -13.70
CA ARG A 594 87.26 -17.81 -13.55
C ARG A 594 87.20 -18.59 -14.87
N ASN A 595 86.25 -18.25 -15.75
CA ASN A 595 85.94 -19.04 -16.95
C ASN A 595 86.11 -18.27 -18.29
N ALA A 596 86.00 -16.94 -18.28
CA ALA A 596 86.17 -16.08 -19.47
C ALA A 596 86.51 -14.63 -19.07
N THR A 597 87.37 -13.99 -19.86
CA THR A 597 87.66 -12.53 -19.81
C THR A 597 87.82 -11.89 -21.19
N ALA A 598 87.70 -12.64 -22.29
CA ALA A 598 88.10 -12.19 -23.64
C ALA A 598 87.52 -10.84 -24.10
N PHE A 599 86.29 -10.53 -23.68
CA PHE A 599 85.55 -9.32 -24.07
C PHE A 599 85.31 -8.35 -22.89
N GLY A 600 85.96 -8.59 -21.75
CA GLY A 600 85.93 -7.71 -20.57
C GLY A 600 85.82 -8.45 -19.23
N GLN A 601 86.00 -7.69 -18.15
CA GLN A 601 85.97 -8.15 -16.75
C GLN A 601 84.59 -7.88 -16.14
N GLY A 602 83.58 -8.63 -16.61
CA GLY A 602 82.17 -8.52 -16.21
C GLY A 602 81.45 -9.87 -16.29
N THR A 603 80.12 -9.87 -16.12
CA THR A 603 79.31 -11.09 -16.18
C THR A 603 78.91 -11.40 -17.62
N TYR A 604 79.23 -12.62 -18.08
CA TYR A 604 78.96 -13.11 -19.44
C TYR A 604 77.59 -13.78 -19.54
N PHE A 605 76.88 -13.53 -20.64
CA PHE A 605 75.60 -14.14 -20.98
C PHE A 605 75.57 -14.51 -22.47
N ALA A 606 75.20 -15.75 -22.80
CA ALA A 606 75.17 -16.25 -24.16
C ALA A 606 73.79 -16.09 -24.81
N VAL A 607 73.75 -15.80 -26.11
CA VAL A 607 72.52 -15.80 -26.92
C VAL A 607 72.04 -17.24 -27.18
N ASN A 608 72.98 -18.17 -27.36
CA ASN A 608 72.71 -19.58 -27.66
C ASN A 608 72.88 -20.45 -26.40
N ALA A 609 71.90 -21.30 -26.11
CA ALA A 609 71.91 -22.18 -24.94
C ALA A 609 73.07 -23.18 -24.98
N SER A 610 73.38 -23.72 -26.16
CA SER A 610 74.50 -24.67 -26.35
C SER A 610 75.86 -24.13 -25.95
N TYR A 611 76.09 -22.81 -26.05
CA TYR A 611 77.32 -22.20 -25.52
C TYR A 611 77.34 -22.24 -23.99
N SER A 612 76.19 -22.14 -23.32
CA SER A 612 76.11 -22.26 -21.85
C SER A 612 76.20 -23.71 -21.37
N VAL A 613 75.84 -24.71 -22.19
CA VAL A 613 75.98 -26.13 -21.84
C VAL A 613 77.44 -26.46 -21.47
N SER A 614 78.42 -26.02 -22.27
CA SER A 614 79.85 -26.30 -21.99
C SER A 614 80.44 -25.58 -20.77
N TYR A 615 79.68 -24.70 -20.10
CA TYR A 615 80.05 -24.09 -18.80
C TYR A 615 79.14 -24.57 -17.65
N SER A 616 78.24 -25.51 -17.91
CA SER A 616 77.32 -26.10 -16.92
C SER A 616 77.89 -27.45 -16.46
N ASN A 617 78.66 -27.47 -15.38
CA ASN A 617 79.31 -28.70 -14.91
C ASN A 617 78.25 -29.74 -14.46
N PRO A 618 78.28 -30.99 -14.95
CA PRO A 618 77.38 -32.04 -14.48
C PRO A 618 77.51 -32.32 -12.98
N ALA A 619 76.37 -32.55 -12.33
CA ALA A 619 76.28 -33.07 -10.97
C ALA A 619 76.52 -34.59 -10.93
N ALA A 620 76.55 -35.18 -9.74
CA ALA A 620 76.85 -36.60 -9.54
C ALA A 620 75.81 -37.57 -10.12
N ASP A 621 74.60 -37.08 -10.43
CA ASP A 621 73.53 -37.80 -11.14
C ASP A 621 73.54 -37.56 -12.67
N GLY A 622 74.53 -36.82 -13.18
CA GLY A 622 74.64 -36.42 -14.58
C GLY A 622 73.85 -35.16 -14.95
N THR A 623 72.99 -34.63 -14.07
CA THR A 623 72.20 -33.43 -14.38
C THR A 623 73.07 -32.18 -14.47
N GLN A 624 72.73 -31.31 -15.40
CA GLN A 624 73.38 -30.00 -15.61
C GLN A 624 72.35 -28.90 -15.38
N THR A 625 72.82 -27.70 -15.02
CA THR A 625 71.95 -26.56 -14.75
C THR A 625 72.46 -25.27 -15.38
N MET A 626 71.54 -24.47 -15.93
CA MET A 626 71.85 -23.12 -16.40
C MET A 626 70.71 -22.14 -16.10
N PHE A 627 71.06 -20.89 -15.85
CA PHE A 627 70.08 -19.82 -15.72
C PHE A 627 69.66 -19.29 -17.09
N VAL A 628 68.37 -18.99 -17.23
CA VAL A 628 67.88 -18.02 -18.22
C VAL A 628 67.69 -16.70 -17.48
N ALA A 629 68.46 -15.69 -17.88
CA ALA A 629 68.44 -14.36 -17.27
C ALA A 629 67.82 -13.33 -18.19
N ARG A 630 67.05 -12.40 -17.62
CA ARG A 630 66.74 -11.12 -18.29
C ARG A 630 67.93 -10.20 -18.13
N VAL A 631 68.52 -9.76 -19.22
CA VAL A 631 69.74 -8.94 -19.26
C VAL A 631 69.43 -7.61 -19.94
N LEU A 632 69.78 -6.51 -19.28
CA LEU A 632 69.67 -5.17 -19.84
C LEU A 632 70.91 -4.89 -20.70
N THR A 633 70.86 -5.26 -21.98
CA THR A 633 72.00 -5.09 -22.88
C THR A 633 72.18 -3.64 -23.30
N GLY A 634 71.08 -2.86 -23.36
CA GLY A 634 71.10 -1.45 -23.74
C GLY A 634 71.78 -1.21 -25.10
N VAL A 635 72.52 -0.10 -25.22
CA VAL A 635 73.39 0.18 -26.36
C VAL A 635 74.76 -0.47 -26.10
N PHE A 636 75.21 -1.33 -27.00
CA PHE A 636 76.42 -2.15 -26.81
C PHE A 636 77.56 -1.76 -27.77
N THR A 637 78.78 -2.19 -27.45
CA THR A 637 79.95 -2.04 -28.33
C THR A 637 80.91 -3.24 -28.23
N LEU A 638 81.93 -3.31 -29.08
CA LEU A 638 82.87 -4.43 -29.12
C LEU A 638 83.73 -4.49 -27.85
N GLY A 639 83.79 -5.67 -27.21
CA GLY A 639 84.54 -5.88 -25.98
C GLY A 639 86.03 -6.18 -26.18
N ARG A 640 86.82 -5.99 -25.11
CA ARG A 640 88.23 -6.40 -25.00
C ARG A 640 88.56 -6.81 -23.57
N SER A 641 89.55 -7.68 -23.39
CA SER A 641 89.88 -8.28 -22.09
C SER A 641 90.45 -7.34 -21.02
N ASP A 642 90.93 -6.16 -21.41
CA ASP A 642 91.36 -5.10 -20.51
C ASP A 642 90.19 -4.30 -19.91
N MET A 643 88.99 -4.38 -20.48
CA MET A 643 87.86 -3.53 -20.11
C MET A 643 87.21 -3.95 -18.78
N ARG A 644 87.35 -3.11 -17.74
CA ARG A 644 86.65 -3.22 -16.44
C ARG A 644 85.27 -2.53 -16.41
N MET A 645 84.93 -1.82 -17.48
CA MET A 645 83.65 -1.17 -17.72
C MET A 645 83.57 -0.83 -19.22
N PRO A 646 82.38 -0.65 -19.82
CA PRO A 646 82.28 -0.26 -21.21
C PRO A 646 82.90 1.13 -21.46
N PRO A 647 83.42 1.40 -22.68
CA PRO A 647 84.00 2.70 -23.01
C PRO A 647 82.93 3.80 -23.11
N PRO A 648 83.33 5.08 -23.08
CA PRO A 648 82.41 6.18 -23.37
C PRO A 648 81.91 6.13 -24.83
N ARG A 649 80.68 6.57 -25.08
CA ARG A 649 80.14 6.66 -26.45
C ARG A 649 80.79 7.80 -27.24
N ASN A 650 81.10 8.89 -26.54
CA ASN A 650 81.80 10.06 -27.06
C ASN A 650 82.96 10.40 -26.10
N SER A 651 84.17 10.59 -26.62
CA SER A 651 85.35 10.93 -25.81
C SER A 651 85.20 12.26 -25.04
N GLN A 652 84.37 13.18 -25.54
CA GLN A 652 84.05 14.45 -24.87
C GLN A 652 83.03 14.29 -23.72
N GLN A 653 82.43 13.11 -23.56
CA GLN A 653 81.43 12.82 -22.52
C GLN A 653 81.79 11.51 -21.78
N PRO A 654 82.86 11.49 -20.96
CA PRO A 654 83.41 10.28 -20.33
C PRO A 654 82.45 9.56 -19.34
N HIS A 655 81.32 10.20 -19.02
CA HIS A 655 80.25 9.66 -18.19
C HIS A 655 79.16 8.94 -19.01
N ASP A 656 78.92 9.31 -20.27
CA ASP A 656 78.02 8.53 -21.14
C ASP A 656 78.78 7.37 -21.78
N ARG A 657 78.37 6.16 -21.43
CA ARG A 657 79.05 4.90 -21.77
C ARG A 657 78.09 3.94 -22.43
N TYR A 658 78.64 3.01 -23.20
CA TYR A 658 77.88 1.83 -23.59
C TYR A 658 77.41 1.06 -22.36
N ASP A 659 76.33 0.30 -22.49
CA ASP A 659 75.68 -0.39 -21.38
C ASP A 659 76.22 -1.82 -21.22
N SER A 660 76.59 -2.47 -22.33
CA SER A 660 77.21 -3.80 -22.35
C SER A 660 78.27 -3.90 -23.46
N LEU A 661 79.05 -4.98 -23.43
CA LEU A 661 80.03 -5.33 -24.46
C LEU A 661 79.65 -6.63 -25.17
N VAL A 662 80.07 -6.80 -26.43
CA VAL A 662 79.79 -7.99 -27.26
C VAL A 662 81.05 -8.59 -27.89
N ASP A 663 80.95 -9.84 -28.32
CA ASP A 663 81.96 -10.53 -29.14
C ASP A 663 81.99 -10.05 -30.60
N ASN A 664 80.84 -9.65 -31.13
CA ASN A 664 80.67 -9.24 -32.53
C ASN A 664 79.58 -8.17 -32.65
N MET A 665 79.86 -7.05 -33.34
CA MET A 665 78.90 -5.95 -33.48
C MET A 665 77.69 -6.26 -34.37
N ASN A 666 77.86 -7.10 -35.39
CA ASN A 666 76.84 -7.35 -36.41
C ASN A 666 75.90 -8.49 -36.01
N ASN A 667 76.43 -9.50 -35.33
CA ASN A 667 75.66 -10.61 -34.76
C ASN A 667 76.30 -11.10 -33.46
N PRO A 668 75.99 -10.47 -32.31
CA PRO A 668 76.49 -10.90 -31.00
C PRO A 668 76.07 -12.34 -30.68
N ASN A 669 77.02 -13.17 -30.25
CA ASN A 669 76.74 -14.48 -29.64
C ASN A 669 76.74 -14.39 -28.11
N MET A 670 77.33 -13.34 -27.53
CA MET A 670 77.33 -13.08 -26.10
C MET A 670 77.30 -11.59 -25.76
N PHE A 671 76.81 -11.29 -24.56
CA PHE A 671 76.82 -9.97 -23.95
C PHE A 671 77.54 -10.01 -22.60
N VAL A 672 78.38 -9.01 -22.33
CA VAL A 672 79.08 -8.82 -21.04
C VAL A 672 78.54 -7.57 -20.35
N VAL A 673 78.01 -7.74 -19.14
CA VAL A 673 77.44 -6.65 -18.33
C VAL A 673 78.27 -6.37 -17.07
N PHE A 674 78.22 -5.13 -16.61
CA PHE A 674 79.20 -4.59 -15.65
C PHE A 674 78.59 -4.09 -14.33
N HIS A 675 77.27 -4.20 -14.15
CA HIS A 675 76.59 -3.92 -12.89
C HIS A 675 75.79 -5.15 -12.46
N ASP A 676 75.85 -5.51 -11.18
CA ASP A 676 75.25 -6.76 -10.68
C ASP A 676 73.71 -6.78 -10.83
N ASN A 677 73.06 -5.61 -10.73
CA ASN A 677 71.62 -5.43 -10.96
C ASN A 677 71.22 -5.35 -12.45
N GLN A 678 72.16 -5.49 -13.39
CA GLN A 678 71.89 -5.39 -14.84
C GLN A 678 71.31 -6.68 -15.43
N ALA A 679 71.33 -7.78 -14.66
CA ALA A 679 70.75 -9.07 -15.03
C ALA A 679 69.93 -9.67 -13.89
N TYR A 680 68.73 -10.17 -14.20
CA TYR A 680 67.86 -10.88 -13.27
C TYR A 680 67.77 -12.37 -13.65
N PRO A 681 68.08 -13.32 -12.77
CA PRO A 681 67.89 -14.75 -13.04
C PRO A 681 66.38 -15.05 -13.02
N ASP A 682 65.81 -15.30 -14.20
CA ASP A 682 64.34 -15.41 -14.41
C ASP A 682 63.88 -16.87 -14.30
N TYR A 683 64.67 -17.81 -14.83
CA TYR A 683 64.46 -19.25 -14.72
C TYR A 683 65.76 -20.01 -14.46
N LEU A 684 65.66 -21.18 -13.83
CA LEU A 684 66.67 -22.23 -13.83
C LEU A 684 66.17 -23.39 -14.70
N ILE A 685 66.98 -23.84 -15.66
CA ILE A 685 66.73 -25.07 -16.44
C ILE A 685 67.64 -26.15 -15.88
N THR A 686 67.08 -27.30 -15.53
CA THR A 686 67.83 -28.55 -15.26
C THR A 686 67.68 -29.48 -16.45
N PHE A 687 68.77 -30.04 -16.95
CA PHE A 687 68.79 -30.85 -18.16
C PHE A 687 69.84 -31.98 -18.11
N LEU A 688 69.75 -32.89 -19.07
CA LEU A 688 70.69 -33.99 -19.37
C LEU A 688 71.24 -33.81 -20.79
#